data_AF-A0A835VDU3-F1
#
_entry.id   AF-A0A835VDU3-F1
#
_cell.length_a   1.000
_cell.length_b   1.000
_cell.length_c   1.000
_cell.angle_alpha   90.00
_cell.angle_beta   90.00
_cell.angle_gamma   90.00
#
_symmetry.space_group_name_H-M   'P 1'
#
loop_
_entity.id
_entity.type
_entity.pdbx_description
1 polymer ?
#
loop_
_entity_poly.entity_id
_entity_poly.type
_entity_poly.pdbx_seq_one_letter_code
_entity_poly.pdbx_strand_id
1 'polypeptide(L)'
;MAGASGNGTNATTTATASATLKASAGDAAQSVIPKRMNDSLWWESFVELLEQLESTPPYSDISDNMIDKLRRNHAWFLDTVSCFKPPNEASRLALESHEICFGSHSLVIKPELKEVAFRASKYLCLDEVQMYILVSMIFEHNNSIAVSDGQKIQNLILLQYFIERQCLLKCVRWIFVKAIYVSSKTHKNNEIKREALQLIHDGLEARMLSTIKDLVSSLSSEKTFLDAEFIALWVDETIIEDNLILDVLFLAYYENFCVCNAVQWMNLCSLFKNVLSGTYSIENIAVSGEAQALFAHVKAQLLFILIETLDLENLLHMVNEEVPFSDGGAMFSMLDIQEINSLVSSLSILGTVECGPLLLAWAVFICLISSLPDMKNNLILMDIDHVDYVHQAFEVRPFNYLLEVLRSSCLRDSDGPISGQLSILRTFVSAFIASYDFSHQPEKDLLSLILEMLCEIYHGEESLSIQFWDRDSFVDGPIRSLLYMLESEYPYRTVEFVCFLSALCNGSWSAQCVFLVVLVARVFMRLSKLIINSVPGLDGVFIPLGARGQILKFVDDNIALVRWECAHSGVYVLLLRMAQLSHSSGQDDMFPILNLLYCLISSNLALCFKLLHLDESMYAHAAQNNGFLEMNVCIDVLRVISLLAVRLIEDGRHVNAVGMCISLLAKMVECAPSLVIKSVLSSNIFGTANPKFSRHGYDATSFRFLATVGGAKWVFVSVLDFAIRHLEKEGVWDTLSRVLLLYFLFNMSLLTMRVIQVEVWSPESYTEV
;
A
#
# COMPACT_ATOMS: atom_id res chain seq x y z
N MET A 1 -39.33 60.24 -46.38
CA MET A 1 -40.51 59.40 -46.06
C MET A 1 -40.44 59.13 -44.56
N ALA A 2 -40.99 60.08 -43.78
CA ALA A 2 -42.24 59.94 -43.00
C ALA A 2 -41.99 59.03 -41.79
N GLY A 3 -41.97 59.47 -40.53
CA GLY A 3 -42.65 60.52 -39.74
C GLY A 3 -42.86 59.86 -38.36
N ALA A 4 -42.99 60.48 -37.18
CA ALA A 4 -43.33 61.82 -36.75
C ALA A 4 -42.89 61.91 -35.26
N SER A 5 -42.25 63.00 -34.82
CA SER A 5 -42.84 64.15 -34.10
C SER A 5 -43.12 63.94 -32.61
N GLY A 6 -42.52 64.80 -31.77
CA GLY A 6 -42.88 64.96 -30.36
C GLY A 6 -42.01 66.00 -29.65
N ASN A 7 -42.04 67.25 -30.13
CA ASN A 7 -41.41 68.41 -29.48
C ASN A 7 -42.12 68.79 -28.18
N GLY A 8 -41.36 69.27 -27.20
CA GLY A 8 -41.85 69.94 -25.99
C GLY A 8 -40.77 70.86 -25.41
N THR A 9 -40.69 72.07 -25.96
CA THR A 9 -39.77 73.18 -25.64
C THR A 9 -40.13 74.00 -24.39
N ASN A 10 -39.11 74.69 -23.85
CA ASN A 10 -39.11 75.97 -23.09
C ASN A 10 -39.36 75.94 -21.57
N ALA A 11 -38.72 76.75 -20.71
CA ALA A 11 -37.76 77.84 -20.90
C ALA A 11 -37.05 78.18 -19.56
N THR A 12 -35.84 78.73 -19.71
CA THR A 12 -35.09 79.68 -18.86
C THR A 12 -35.72 80.23 -17.57
N THR A 13 -34.93 80.28 -16.48
CA THR A 13 -34.47 81.55 -15.87
C THR A 13 -33.33 81.36 -14.86
N THR A 14 -32.26 82.11 -15.09
CA THR A 14 -31.14 82.41 -14.19
C THR A 14 -31.55 83.44 -13.13
N ALA A 15 -31.15 83.26 -11.86
CA ALA A 15 -30.75 84.37 -10.98
C ALA A 15 -30.01 83.87 -9.74
N THR A 16 -28.96 84.63 -9.43
CA THR A 16 -27.88 84.43 -8.47
C THR A 16 -28.20 84.89 -7.03
N ALA A 17 -27.48 84.24 -6.09
CA ALA A 17 -26.93 84.75 -4.83
C ALA A 17 -27.85 85.08 -3.64
N SER A 18 -27.67 84.37 -2.53
CA SER A 18 -27.10 84.95 -1.30
C SER A 18 -26.82 83.85 -0.26
N ALA A 19 -25.63 83.91 0.32
CA ALA A 19 -25.15 83.07 1.39
C ALA A 19 -25.96 83.28 2.69
N THR A 20 -26.24 82.17 3.39
CA THR A 20 -26.43 82.19 4.85
C THR A 20 -25.73 80.97 5.43
N LEU A 21 -24.57 81.21 6.05
CA LEU A 21 -23.88 80.28 6.93
C LEU A 21 -24.80 79.88 8.08
N LYS A 22 -25.09 78.58 8.20
CA LYS A 22 -25.36 77.94 9.48
C LYS A 22 -24.52 76.67 9.56
N ALA A 23 -23.46 76.76 10.36
CA ALA A 23 -22.77 75.60 10.88
C ALA A 23 -23.73 74.80 11.76
N SER A 24 -23.94 73.54 11.40
CA SER A 24 -24.33 72.51 12.35
C SER A 24 -23.38 71.34 12.15
N ALA A 25 -22.47 71.18 13.11
CA ALA A 25 -21.76 69.94 13.32
C ALA A 25 -22.80 68.82 13.48
N GLY A 26 -22.78 67.88 12.55
CA GLY A 26 -23.53 66.64 12.61
C GLY A 26 -22.60 65.57 12.06
N ASP A 27 -22.22 64.65 12.94
CA ASP A 27 -21.43 63.46 12.62
C ASP A 27 -21.92 62.84 11.31
N ALA A 28 -21.05 62.82 10.31
CA ALA A 28 -21.21 61.96 9.17
C ALA A 28 -20.94 60.53 9.66
N ALA A 29 -21.98 59.87 10.18
CA ALA A 29 -22.06 58.43 10.14
C ALA A 29 -21.96 58.03 8.66
N GLN A 30 -20.74 57.68 8.22
CA GLN A 30 -20.52 57.03 6.94
C GLN A 30 -21.44 55.81 6.93
N SER A 31 -22.42 55.80 6.04
CA SER A 31 -23.19 54.58 5.76
C SER A 31 -22.20 53.59 5.14
N VAL A 32 -21.67 52.69 5.97
CA VAL A 32 -20.77 51.63 5.56
C VAL A 32 -21.60 50.62 4.78
N ILE A 33 -21.63 50.78 3.46
CA ILE A 33 -22.20 49.76 2.58
C ILE A 33 -21.15 48.63 2.54
N PRO A 34 -21.50 47.40 2.94
CA PRO A 34 -20.56 46.29 2.91
C PRO A 34 -20.11 46.02 1.47
N LYS A 35 -18.81 45.78 1.29
CA LYS A 35 -18.26 45.57 -0.05
C LYS A 35 -18.58 44.15 -0.49
N ARG A 36 -19.35 44.00 -1.58
CA ARG A 36 -19.63 42.69 -2.17
C ARG A 36 -18.44 42.18 -2.96
N MET A 37 -18.04 40.95 -2.69
CA MET A 37 -16.94 40.25 -3.36
C MET A 37 -17.45 39.02 -4.11
N ASN A 38 -16.58 38.42 -4.90
CA ASN A 38 -16.88 37.19 -5.64
C ASN A 38 -17.01 36.01 -4.68
N ASP A 39 -18.10 35.26 -4.76
CA ASP A 39 -18.40 34.11 -3.91
C ASP A 39 -17.32 33.01 -3.98
N SER A 40 -16.57 32.92 -5.08
CA SER A 40 -15.44 31.98 -5.24
C SER A 40 -14.23 32.26 -4.34
N LEU A 41 -14.21 33.35 -3.57
CA LEU A 41 -13.16 33.63 -2.57
C LEU A 41 -13.48 33.00 -1.19
N TRP A 42 -14.71 32.52 -0.99
CA TRP A 42 -15.17 31.99 0.29
C TRP A 42 -15.24 30.46 0.28
N TRP A 43 -14.87 29.83 1.39
CA TRP A 43 -15.07 28.41 1.65
C TRP A 43 -15.39 28.15 3.13
N GLU A 44 -16.05 27.02 3.39
CA GLU A 44 -16.16 26.42 4.73
C GLU A 44 -14.93 25.52 4.96
N SER A 45 -14.46 25.37 6.21
CA SER A 45 -13.24 24.58 6.48
C SER A 45 -13.33 23.16 5.92
N PHE A 46 -12.35 22.79 5.10
CA PHE A 46 -12.28 21.46 4.52
C PHE A 46 -11.85 20.41 5.55
N VAL A 47 -11.23 20.82 6.65
CA VAL A 47 -10.94 19.95 7.80
C VAL A 47 -12.25 19.44 8.39
N GLU A 48 -13.18 20.34 8.71
CA GLU A 48 -14.48 19.97 9.26
C GLU A 48 -15.31 19.15 8.26
N LEU A 49 -15.22 19.45 6.96
CA LEU A 49 -15.90 18.68 5.92
C LEU A 49 -15.35 17.24 5.86
N LEU A 50 -14.03 17.09 5.89
CA LEU A 50 -13.38 15.78 5.84
C LEU A 50 -13.75 14.94 7.07
N GLU A 51 -13.70 15.52 8.28
CA GLU A 51 -14.12 14.83 9.51
C GLU A 51 -15.58 14.34 9.43
N GLN A 52 -16.47 15.14 8.82
CA GLN A 52 -17.86 14.74 8.59
C GLN A 52 -17.99 13.60 7.57
N LEU A 53 -17.13 13.56 6.54
CA LEU A 53 -17.11 12.49 5.54
C LEU A 53 -16.55 11.19 6.14
N GLU A 54 -15.45 11.25 6.88
CA GLU A 54 -14.77 10.10 7.47
C GLU A 54 -15.52 9.50 8.67
N SER A 55 -16.26 10.32 9.42
CA SER A 55 -17.15 9.82 10.50
C SER A 55 -18.34 9.00 10.00
N THR A 56 -18.59 8.98 8.68
CA THR A 56 -19.66 8.16 8.10
C THR A 56 -19.21 6.71 7.94
N PRO A 57 -19.92 5.72 8.54
CA PRO A 57 -19.56 4.32 8.40
C PRO A 57 -19.44 3.86 6.94
N PRO A 58 -18.47 2.97 6.62
CA PRO A 58 -18.21 2.54 5.24
C PRO A 58 -19.42 1.88 4.56
N TYR A 59 -20.33 1.26 5.33
CA TYR A 59 -21.50 0.54 4.84
C TYR A 59 -22.86 1.25 5.07
N SER A 60 -22.87 2.47 5.64
CA SER A 60 -24.11 3.22 5.84
C SER A 60 -24.41 4.17 4.67
N ASP A 61 -25.71 4.36 4.38
CA ASP A 61 -26.17 5.37 3.43
C ASP A 61 -25.81 6.78 3.94
N ILE A 62 -25.33 7.63 3.03
CA ILE A 62 -25.00 9.03 3.33
C ILE A 62 -26.27 9.88 3.38
N SER A 63 -26.30 10.84 4.30
CA SER A 63 -27.45 11.74 4.48
C SER A 63 -27.64 12.69 3.29
N ASP A 64 -28.89 13.09 3.02
CA ASP A 64 -29.20 14.02 1.91
C ASP A 64 -28.50 15.37 2.08
N ASN A 65 -28.35 15.83 3.33
CA ASN A 65 -27.59 17.04 3.66
C ASN A 65 -26.11 16.94 3.24
N MET A 66 -25.49 15.77 3.40
CA MET A 66 -24.11 15.57 2.96
C MET A 66 -23.99 15.54 1.45
N ILE A 67 -24.93 14.93 0.73
CA ILE A 67 -24.96 14.97 -0.73
C ILE A 67 -25.10 16.42 -1.22
N ASP A 68 -25.98 17.21 -0.60
CA ASP A 68 -26.14 18.62 -0.94
C ASP A 68 -24.88 19.45 -0.59
N LYS A 69 -24.15 19.11 0.47
CA LYS A 69 -22.83 19.70 0.76
C LYS A 69 -21.80 19.38 -0.32
N LEU A 70 -21.74 18.13 -0.79
CA LEU A 70 -20.81 17.74 -1.85
C LEU A 70 -21.10 18.52 -3.14
N ARG A 71 -22.37 18.56 -3.57
CA ARG A 71 -22.77 19.32 -4.78
C ARG A 71 -22.48 20.82 -4.66
N ARG A 72 -22.70 21.42 -3.48
CA ARG A 72 -22.37 22.84 -3.25
C ARG A 72 -20.88 23.13 -3.37
N ASN A 73 -20.03 22.16 -3.05
CA ASN A 73 -18.57 22.29 -3.14
C ASN A 73 -17.99 21.75 -4.46
N HIS A 74 -18.83 21.37 -5.43
CA HIS A 74 -18.38 20.82 -6.72
C HIS A 74 -17.30 21.65 -7.40
N ALA A 75 -17.47 22.98 -7.46
CA ALA A 75 -16.48 23.87 -8.06
C ALA A 75 -15.12 23.82 -7.35
N TRP A 76 -15.11 23.74 -6.01
CA TRP A 76 -13.89 23.57 -5.21
C TRP A 76 -13.25 22.21 -5.45
N PHE A 77 -14.03 21.14 -5.61
CA PHE A 77 -13.50 19.83 -5.96
C PHE A 77 -12.94 19.76 -7.38
N LEU A 78 -13.55 20.48 -8.33
CA LEU A 78 -13.13 20.52 -9.72
C LEU A 78 -11.83 21.31 -9.92
N ASP A 79 -11.77 22.51 -9.35
CA ASP A 79 -10.63 23.42 -9.47
C ASP A 79 -9.55 23.13 -8.41
N THR A 80 -9.88 22.35 -7.38
CA THR A 80 -8.96 21.88 -6.32
C THR A 80 -8.18 23.04 -5.70
N VAL A 81 -6.86 22.90 -5.64
CA VAL A 81 -5.94 23.88 -5.06
C VAL A 81 -5.82 25.17 -5.88
N SER A 82 -6.30 25.20 -7.13
CA SER A 82 -6.30 26.43 -7.95
C SER A 82 -7.35 27.45 -7.50
N CYS A 83 -8.32 27.04 -6.66
CA CYS A 83 -9.25 27.97 -6.00
C CYS A 83 -8.56 28.90 -4.99
N PHE A 84 -7.34 28.59 -4.55
CA PHE A 84 -6.51 29.46 -3.74
C PHE A 84 -5.74 30.41 -4.66
N LYS A 85 -6.30 31.60 -4.86
CA LYS A 85 -5.92 32.54 -5.92
C LYS A 85 -4.69 33.36 -5.54
N PRO A 86 -3.94 33.88 -6.54
CA PRO A 86 -2.85 34.82 -6.28
C PRO A 86 -3.37 36.18 -5.75
N PRO A 87 -2.48 37.04 -5.20
CA PRO A 87 -2.83 38.36 -4.69
C PRO A 87 -3.56 39.23 -5.71
N ASN A 88 -4.55 39.99 -5.25
CA ASN A 88 -5.42 40.80 -6.11
C ASN A 88 -5.70 42.16 -5.49
N GLU A 89 -5.43 43.22 -6.26
CA GLU A 89 -5.67 44.60 -5.87
C GLU A 89 -7.11 44.86 -5.41
N ALA A 90 -8.10 44.20 -6.02
CA ALA A 90 -9.51 44.33 -5.63
C ALA A 90 -9.78 43.77 -4.22
N SER A 91 -9.13 42.64 -3.88
CA SER A 91 -9.19 41.96 -2.59
C SER A 91 -8.45 42.75 -1.52
N ARG A 92 -7.26 43.26 -1.84
CA ARG A 92 -6.51 44.19 -0.98
C ARG A 92 -7.35 45.41 -0.58
N LEU A 93 -7.97 46.06 -1.57
CA LEU A 93 -8.87 47.20 -1.34
C LEU A 93 -10.19 46.82 -0.65
N ALA A 94 -10.56 45.53 -0.60
CA ALA A 94 -11.76 45.09 0.08
C ALA A 94 -11.56 45.03 1.60
N LEU A 95 -10.37 44.66 2.05
CA LEU A 95 -10.02 44.61 3.47
C LEU A 95 -9.91 46.00 4.14
N GLU A 96 -9.98 47.08 3.36
CA GLU A 96 -10.12 48.44 3.91
C GLU A 96 -11.57 48.78 4.32
N SER A 97 -12.54 47.94 3.95
CA SER A 97 -13.92 48.06 4.41
C SER A 97 -14.10 47.42 5.79
N HIS A 98 -15.09 47.87 6.57
CA HIS A 98 -15.37 47.26 7.88
C HIS A 98 -15.97 45.85 7.77
N GLU A 99 -16.73 45.60 6.70
CA GLU A 99 -17.42 44.34 6.46
C GLU A 99 -17.40 44.01 4.96
N ILE A 100 -17.08 42.75 4.67
CA ILE A 100 -17.08 42.18 3.32
C ILE A 100 -18.20 41.13 3.24
N CYS A 101 -18.94 41.09 2.13
CA CYS A 101 -19.96 40.07 1.89
C CYS A 101 -19.63 39.18 0.69
N PHE A 102 -19.89 37.87 0.83
CA PHE A 102 -19.76 36.82 -0.19
C PHE A 102 -21.11 36.11 -0.28
N GLY A 103 -21.95 36.44 -1.25
CA GLY A 103 -23.31 35.92 -1.33
C GLY A 103 -24.10 36.10 -0.03
N SER A 104 -24.37 34.98 0.67
CA SER A 104 -25.06 34.92 1.97
C SER A 104 -24.15 35.08 3.21
N HIS A 105 -22.83 35.08 3.04
CA HIS A 105 -21.86 35.17 4.13
C HIS A 105 -21.35 36.60 4.28
N SER A 106 -21.06 37.03 5.52
CA SER A 106 -20.39 38.30 5.78
C SER A 106 -19.26 38.13 6.79
N LEU A 107 -18.22 38.95 6.62
CA LEU A 107 -16.99 38.88 7.37
C LEU A 107 -16.63 40.26 7.91
N VAL A 108 -16.56 40.37 9.24
CA VAL A 108 -16.18 41.61 9.92
C VAL A 108 -14.66 41.70 9.99
N ILE A 109 -14.11 42.82 9.53
CA ILE A 109 -12.66 43.02 9.44
C ILE A 109 -12.12 43.58 10.76
N LYS A 110 -11.21 42.82 11.38
CA LYS A 110 -10.44 43.20 12.58
C LYS A 110 -9.07 43.74 12.13
N PRO A 111 -8.68 44.97 12.52
CA PRO A 111 -7.41 45.58 12.08
C PRO A 111 -6.18 44.74 12.40
N GLU A 112 -6.15 44.09 13.57
CA GLU A 112 -5.02 43.26 14.01
C GLU A 112 -4.79 42.04 13.11
N LEU A 113 -5.87 41.37 12.69
CA LEU A 113 -5.80 40.22 11.78
C LEU A 113 -5.49 40.65 10.34
N LYS A 114 -5.97 41.83 9.93
CA LYS A 114 -5.68 42.42 8.61
C LYS A 114 -4.19 42.58 8.37
N GLU A 115 -3.46 43.13 9.35
CA GLU A 115 -2.01 43.34 9.24
C GLU A 115 -1.23 42.02 9.16
N VAL A 116 -1.69 40.98 9.86
CA VAL A 116 -1.10 39.63 9.75
C VAL A 116 -1.38 39.05 8.37
N ALA A 117 -2.62 39.17 7.88
CA ALA A 117 -3.03 38.67 6.57
C ALA A 117 -2.26 39.33 5.42
N PHE A 118 -2.04 40.65 5.46
CA PHE A 118 -1.22 41.32 4.43
C PHE A 118 0.23 40.86 4.41
N ARG A 119 0.83 40.62 5.58
CA ARG A 119 2.19 40.06 5.65
C ARG A 119 2.22 38.65 5.10
N ALA A 120 1.23 37.83 5.47
CA ALA A 120 1.14 36.43 5.07
C ALA A 120 0.90 36.24 3.58
N SER A 121 -0.02 37.02 3.01
CA SER A 121 -0.35 37.01 1.59
C SER A 121 0.88 37.23 0.71
N LYS A 122 1.81 38.10 1.13
CA LYS A 122 3.01 38.43 0.37
C LYS A 122 3.97 37.25 0.18
N TYR A 123 4.16 36.39 1.18
CA TYR A 123 5.10 35.27 1.08
C TYR A 123 4.44 33.96 0.63
N LEU A 124 3.16 33.75 0.93
CA LEU A 124 2.39 32.59 0.45
C LEU A 124 1.81 32.78 -0.95
N CYS A 125 1.88 34.00 -1.50
CA CYS A 125 1.28 34.36 -2.79
C CYS A 125 -0.21 33.98 -2.86
N LEU A 126 -0.94 34.21 -1.77
CA LEU A 126 -2.38 33.98 -1.65
C LEU A 126 -3.15 35.30 -1.65
N ASP A 127 -4.33 35.32 -2.26
CA ASP A 127 -5.28 36.44 -2.24
C ASP A 127 -5.48 36.98 -0.83
N GLU A 128 -5.45 38.31 -0.70
CA GLU A 128 -5.46 38.98 0.60
C GLU A 128 -6.71 38.64 1.42
N VAL A 129 -7.87 38.50 0.75
CA VAL A 129 -9.13 38.16 1.42
C VAL A 129 -9.13 36.70 1.85
N GLN A 130 -8.67 35.78 1.00
CA GLN A 130 -8.53 34.36 1.37
C GLN A 130 -7.53 34.18 2.53
N MET A 131 -6.44 34.94 2.51
CA MET A 131 -5.48 34.96 3.61
C MET A 131 -6.11 35.48 4.91
N TYR A 132 -6.92 36.53 4.84
CA TYR A 132 -7.63 37.03 6.02
C TYR A 132 -8.63 36.02 6.59
N ILE A 133 -9.36 35.30 5.73
CA ILE A 133 -10.25 34.20 6.15
C ILE A 133 -9.44 33.14 6.92
N LEU A 134 -8.32 32.71 6.35
CA LEU A 134 -7.45 31.69 6.96
C LEU A 134 -6.89 32.15 8.32
N VAL A 135 -6.36 33.37 8.40
CA VAL A 135 -5.90 33.96 9.66
C VAL A 135 -7.04 34.04 10.68
N SER A 136 -8.25 34.41 10.24
CA SER A 136 -9.41 34.49 11.15
C SER A 136 -9.76 33.11 11.73
N MET A 137 -9.76 32.06 10.90
CA MET A 137 -10.00 30.68 11.36
C MET A 137 -8.98 30.22 12.40
N ILE A 138 -7.69 30.51 12.20
CA ILE A 138 -6.62 30.14 13.14
C ILE A 138 -6.83 30.82 14.50
N PHE A 139 -7.17 32.11 14.50
CA PHE A 139 -7.35 32.88 15.73
C PHE A 139 -8.65 32.56 16.47
N GLU A 140 -9.70 32.10 15.77
CA GLU A 140 -10.92 31.59 16.40
C GLU A 140 -10.69 30.26 17.12
N HIS A 141 -9.85 29.38 16.56
CA HIS A 141 -9.50 28.10 17.17
C HIS A 141 -8.47 28.23 18.29
N ASN A 142 -7.53 29.17 18.16
CA ASN A 142 -6.43 29.37 19.11
C ASN A 142 -6.63 30.68 19.90
N ASN A 143 -7.44 30.63 20.96
CA ASN A 143 -7.73 31.74 21.90
C ASN A 143 -6.50 32.42 22.55
N SER A 144 -5.26 31.95 22.28
CA SER A 144 -4.04 32.31 23.03
C SER A 144 -2.85 32.75 22.15
N ILE A 145 -3.06 33.24 20.92
CA ILE A 145 -1.96 33.73 20.05
C ILE A 145 -1.50 35.16 20.40
N ALA A 146 -2.06 35.80 21.43
CA ALA A 146 -1.74 37.19 21.80
C ALA A 146 -0.26 37.45 22.23
N VAL A 147 0.60 36.43 22.34
CA VAL A 147 2.01 36.57 22.79
C VAL A 147 2.98 35.58 22.10
N SER A 148 2.75 35.17 20.85
CA SER A 148 3.73 34.28 20.16
C SER A 148 4.68 35.04 19.24
N ASP A 149 5.90 34.50 19.14
CA ASP A 149 6.99 34.98 18.28
C ASP A 149 6.54 35.05 16.81
N GLY A 150 6.97 36.08 16.09
CA GLY A 150 6.52 36.36 14.72
C GLY A 150 6.78 35.23 13.73
N GLN A 151 7.81 34.41 13.98
CA GLN A 151 8.14 33.23 13.18
C GLN A 151 7.18 32.06 13.42
N LYS A 152 6.75 31.85 14.67
CA LYS A 152 5.82 30.75 15.01
C LYS A 152 4.45 30.96 14.37
N ILE A 153 4.00 32.21 14.27
CA ILE A 153 2.74 32.55 13.60
C ILE A 153 2.84 32.27 12.09
N GLN A 154 4.00 32.52 11.46
CA GLN A 154 4.20 32.24 10.03
C GLN A 154 4.15 30.74 9.73
N ASN A 155 4.83 29.92 10.54
CA ASN A 155 4.79 28.46 10.39
C ASN A 155 3.37 27.90 10.60
N LEU A 156 2.61 28.44 11.56
CA LEU A 156 1.22 28.04 11.79
C LEU A 156 0.30 28.42 10.62
N ILE A 157 0.47 29.61 10.04
CA ILE A 157 -0.30 30.05 8.87
C ILE A 157 0.03 29.18 7.65
N LEU A 158 1.32 28.90 7.42
CA LEU A 158 1.78 28.00 6.36
C LEU A 158 1.13 26.61 6.51
N LEU A 159 1.21 26.03 7.70
CA LEU A 159 0.67 24.70 7.97
C LEU A 159 -0.85 24.68 7.78
N GLN A 160 -1.59 25.65 8.32
CA GLN A 160 -3.03 25.71 8.14
C GLN A 160 -3.42 25.87 6.66
N TYR A 161 -2.67 26.66 5.90
CA TYR A 161 -2.88 26.82 4.46
C TYR A 161 -2.77 25.49 3.71
N PHE A 162 -1.74 24.70 4.01
CA PHE A 162 -1.57 23.37 3.43
C PHE A 162 -2.60 22.37 3.94
N ILE A 163 -2.94 22.38 5.23
CA ILE A 163 -3.97 21.51 5.81
C ILE A 163 -5.31 21.71 5.07
N GLU A 164 -5.75 22.94 4.84
CA GLU A 164 -7.01 23.21 4.12
C GLU A 164 -6.98 22.66 2.68
N ARG A 165 -5.86 22.85 1.98
CA ARG A 165 -5.66 22.37 0.60
C ARG A 165 -5.59 20.85 0.52
N GLN A 166 -4.85 20.22 1.41
CA GLN A 166 -4.75 18.77 1.51
C GLN A 166 -6.07 18.15 1.93
N CYS A 167 -6.81 18.74 2.87
CA CYS A 167 -8.14 18.28 3.25
C CYS A 167 -9.14 18.39 2.08
N LEU A 168 -9.04 19.43 1.24
CA LEU A 168 -9.81 19.51 0.00
C LEU A 168 -9.50 18.33 -0.93
N LEU A 169 -8.22 18.04 -1.17
CA LEU A 169 -7.81 16.89 -2.00
C LEU A 169 -8.23 15.55 -1.38
N LYS A 170 -8.14 15.39 -0.05
CA LYS A 170 -8.63 14.22 0.68
C LYS A 170 -10.15 14.06 0.56
N CYS A 171 -10.92 15.16 0.53
CA CYS A 171 -12.35 15.10 0.24
C CYS A 171 -12.61 14.56 -1.17
N VAL A 172 -11.84 15.01 -2.18
CA VAL A 172 -11.95 14.47 -3.55
C VAL A 172 -11.58 13.00 -3.58
N ARG A 173 -10.46 12.61 -2.95
CA ARG A 173 -10.05 11.20 -2.81
C ARG A 173 -11.14 10.35 -2.18
N TRP A 174 -11.76 10.85 -1.10
CA TRP A 174 -12.87 10.17 -0.44
C TRP A 174 -14.07 9.96 -1.37
N ILE A 175 -14.42 10.92 -2.23
CA ILE A 175 -15.50 10.78 -3.22
C ILE A 175 -15.21 9.60 -4.15
N PHE A 176 -13.99 9.50 -4.68
CA PHE A 176 -13.60 8.39 -5.57
C PHE A 176 -13.56 7.05 -4.85
N VAL A 177 -12.91 6.97 -3.68
CA VAL A 177 -12.88 5.75 -2.86
C VAL A 177 -14.30 5.27 -2.55
N LYS A 178 -15.18 6.17 -2.11
CA LYS A 178 -16.56 5.82 -1.79
C LYS A 178 -17.35 5.42 -3.04
N ALA A 179 -17.11 6.03 -4.19
CA ALA A 179 -17.75 5.67 -5.45
C ALA A 179 -17.42 4.23 -5.90
N ILE A 180 -16.24 3.72 -5.54
CA ILE A 180 -15.78 2.36 -5.86
C ILE A 180 -16.50 1.31 -5.01
N TYR A 181 -16.51 1.49 -3.68
CA TYR A 181 -17.18 0.55 -2.76
C TYR A 181 -18.70 0.44 -2.96
N VAL A 182 -19.27 1.41 -3.66
CA VAL A 182 -20.70 1.54 -3.88
C VAL A 182 -21.13 0.72 -5.12
N SER A 183 -20.86 -0.59 -5.08
CA SER A 183 -21.38 -1.53 -6.06
C SER A 183 -22.74 -2.11 -5.62
N SER A 184 -23.83 -1.51 -6.13
CA SER A 184 -25.11 -2.17 -6.50
C SER A 184 -26.25 -2.45 -5.49
N LYS A 185 -26.45 -1.68 -4.38
CA LYS A 185 -27.62 -1.97 -3.50
C LYS A 185 -28.62 -0.85 -3.19
N THR A 186 -28.31 0.46 -3.35
CA THR A 186 -29.27 1.54 -3.04
C THR A 186 -29.19 2.74 -4.00
N HIS A 187 -30.31 3.45 -4.21
CA HIS A 187 -30.42 4.62 -5.12
C HIS A 187 -29.53 5.82 -4.72
N LYS A 188 -29.26 6.04 -3.42
CA LYS A 188 -28.49 7.20 -2.91
C LYS A 188 -26.98 7.03 -3.07
N ASN A 189 -26.55 5.78 -3.00
CA ASN A 189 -25.20 5.32 -3.28
C ASN A 189 -24.77 5.66 -4.73
N ASN A 190 -25.71 5.70 -5.67
CA ASN A 190 -25.46 6.16 -7.04
C ASN A 190 -25.17 7.67 -7.15
N GLU A 191 -25.50 8.49 -6.15
CA GLU A 191 -25.28 9.95 -6.21
C GLU A 191 -23.80 10.31 -6.10
N ILE A 192 -23.03 9.59 -5.27
CA ILE A 192 -21.59 9.84 -5.10
C ILE A 192 -20.84 9.39 -6.35
N LYS A 193 -21.21 8.22 -6.88
CA LYS A 193 -20.67 7.76 -8.17
C LYS A 193 -20.99 8.74 -9.29
N ARG A 194 -22.18 9.36 -9.28
CA ARG A 194 -22.53 10.42 -10.22
C ARG A 194 -21.67 11.67 -10.03
N GLU A 195 -21.42 12.08 -8.80
CA GLU A 195 -20.54 13.22 -8.48
C GLU A 195 -19.11 12.98 -8.99
N ALA A 196 -18.55 11.79 -8.74
CA ALA A 196 -17.23 11.40 -9.24
C ALA A 196 -17.17 11.45 -10.79
N LEU A 197 -18.17 10.88 -11.47
CA LEU A 197 -18.28 10.93 -12.93
C LEU A 197 -18.46 12.36 -13.45
N GLN A 198 -19.21 13.20 -12.74
CA GLN A 198 -19.41 14.60 -13.10
C GLN A 198 -18.11 15.40 -13.00
N LEU A 199 -17.32 15.18 -11.94
CA LEU A 199 -15.99 15.81 -11.79
C LEU A 199 -15.06 15.46 -12.96
N ILE A 200 -15.03 14.18 -13.37
CA ILE A 200 -14.27 13.76 -14.55
C ILE A 200 -14.78 14.44 -15.82
N HIS A 201 -16.10 14.41 -16.05
CA HIS A 201 -16.73 15.04 -17.21
C HIS A 201 -16.40 16.54 -17.30
N ASP A 202 -16.34 17.23 -16.17
CA ASP A 202 -16.08 18.67 -16.10
C ASP A 202 -14.58 19.02 -16.15
N GLY A 203 -13.71 18.01 -16.28
CA GLY A 203 -12.30 18.16 -16.62
C GLY A 203 -11.34 18.09 -15.43
N LEU A 204 -11.72 17.44 -14.32
CA LEU A 204 -10.88 17.29 -13.13
C LEU A 204 -9.48 16.74 -13.47
N GLU A 205 -9.42 15.71 -14.31
CA GLU A 205 -8.18 15.02 -14.71
C GLU A 205 -7.14 15.97 -15.32
N ALA A 206 -7.55 16.77 -16.32
CA ALA A 206 -6.66 17.73 -16.97
C ALA A 206 -6.23 18.86 -16.02
N ARG A 207 -7.12 19.30 -15.12
CA ARG A 207 -6.82 20.33 -14.12
C ARG A 207 -5.81 19.83 -13.10
N MET A 208 -6.00 18.62 -12.57
CA MET A 208 -5.07 17.97 -11.63
C MET A 208 -3.68 17.80 -12.24
N LEU A 209 -3.60 17.38 -13.49
CA LEU A 209 -2.34 17.25 -14.20
C LEU A 209 -1.65 18.61 -14.43
N SER A 210 -2.41 19.66 -14.74
CA SER A 210 -1.89 21.03 -14.83
C SER A 210 -1.36 21.50 -13.48
N THR A 211 -2.12 21.27 -12.41
CA THR A 211 -1.73 21.62 -11.04
C THR A 211 -0.41 21.00 -10.66
N ILE A 212 -0.21 19.69 -10.89
CA ILE A 212 1.08 19.05 -10.59
C ILE A 212 2.19 19.73 -11.40
N LYS A 213 2.02 19.92 -12.71
CA LYS A 213 3.03 20.60 -13.55
C LYS A 213 3.38 22.00 -13.03
N ASP A 214 2.40 22.76 -12.58
CA ASP A 214 2.58 24.10 -12.00
C ASP A 214 3.28 24.04 -10.64
N LEU A 215 2.86 23.14 -9.74
CA LEU A 215 3.48 22.93 -8.44
C LEU A 215 4.95 22.57 -8.58
N VAL A 216 5.26 21.58 -9.44
CA VAL A 216 6.63 21.10 -9.58
C VAL A 216 7.52 22.12 -10.31
N SER A 217 6.97 22.93 -11.23
CA SER A 217 7.75 23.99 -11.94
C SER A 217 7.99 25.26 -11.11
N SER A 218 7.10 25.59 -10.17
CA SER A 218 7.15 26.80 -9.34
C SER A 218 8.36 26.89 -8.38
N LEU A 219 9.12 25.81 -8.22
CA LEU A 219 10.22 25.71 -7.27
C LEU A 219 11.46 26.58 -7.59
N SER A 220 11.53 27.19 -8.77
CA SER A 220 12.84 27.57 -9.36
C SER A 220 13.27 29.05 -9.25
N SER A 221 12.42 30.03 -8.91
CA SER A 221 12.85 31.44 -9.04
C SER A 221 12.52 32.46 -7.94
N GLU A 222 11.53 32.27 -7.06
CA GLU A 222 11.03 33.40 -6.22
C GLU A 222 11.21 33.25 -4.70
N LYS A 223 11.62 32.09 -4.19
CA LYS A 223 11.61 31.78 -2.74
C LYS A 223 12.97 31.85 -2.04
N THR A 224 14.01 32.30 -2.73
CA THR A 224 15.42 32.33 -2.29
C THR A 224 15.72 33.27 -1.10
N PHE A 225 14.72 33.92 -0.52
CA PHE A 225 14.84 34.87 0.61
C PHE A 225 14.22 34.35 1.91
N LEU A 226 13.71 33.11 1.94
CA LEU A 226 13.05 32.50 3.10
C LEU A 226 14.01 31.66 3.94
N ASP A 227 13.67 31.46 5.22
CA ASP A 227 14.41 30.62 6.17
C ASP A 227 14.43 29.14 5.71
N ALA A 228 15.51 28.43 5.99
CA ALA A 228 15.70 27.04 5.58
C ALA A 228 14.64 26.10 6.19
N GLU A 229 14.24 26.35 7.45
CA GLU A 229 13.18 25.59 8.13
C GLU A 229 11.81 25.80 7.45
N PHE A 230 11.51 27.03 7.04
CA PHE A 230 10.27 27.35 6.34
C PHE A 230 10.24 26.73 4.94
N ILE A 231 11.37 26.72 4.24
CA ILE A 231 11.49 26.08 2.93
C ILE A 231 11.30 24.57 3.05
N ALA A 232 11.91 23.94 4.06
CA ALA A 232 11.74 22.51 4.30
C ALA A 232 10.27 22.16 4.56
N LEU A 233 9.61 22.86 5.48
CA LEU A 233 8.18 22.64 5.74
C LEU A 233 7.33 22.85 4.49
N TRP A 234 7.58 23.90 3.70
CA TRP A 234 6.85 24.12 2.46
C TRP A 234 7.05 22.99 1.43
N VAL A 235 8.27 22.46 1.30
CA VAL A 235 8.55 21.33 0.41
C VAL A 235 7.81 20.08 0.87
N ASP A 236 7.90 19.76 2.16
CA ASP A 236 7.27 18.56 2.74
C ASP A 236 5.75 18.59 2.47
N GLU A 237 5.09 19.72 2.75
CA GLU A 237 3.65 19.87 2.54
C GLU A 237 3.25 19.88 1.05
N THR A 238 4.12 20.37 0.16
CA THR A 238 3.88 20.34 -1.30
C THR A 238 3.95 18.92 -1.85
N ILE A 239 4.92 18.12 -1.39
CA ILE A 239 5.04 16.71 -1.79
C ILE A 239 3.82 15.90 -1.33
N ILE A 240 3.25 16.23 -0.16
CA ILE A 240 2.00 15.60 0.31
C ILE A 240 0.84 15.94 -0.64
N GLU A 241 0.73 17.18 -1.12
CA GLU A 241 -0.28 17.55 -2.13
C GLU A 241 -0.09 16.78 -3.44
N ASP A 242 1.14 16.66 -3.93
CA ASP A 242 1.44 15.90 -5.15
C ASP A 242 1.00 14.43 -5.02
N ASN A 243 1.30 13.79 -3.90
CA ASN A 243 0.84 12.41 -3.62
C ASN A 243 -0.69 12.31 -3.58
N LEU A 244 -1.38 13.28 -2.95
CA LEU A 244 -2.86 13.28 -2.91
C LEU A 244 -3.49 13.48 -4.28
N ILE A 245 -2.89 14.29 -5.16
CA ILE A 245 -3.38 14.45 -6.53
C ILE A 245 -3.15 13.15 -7.32
N LEU A 246 -1.98 12.53 -7.19
CA LEU A 246 -1.67 11.26 -7.84
C LEU A 246 -2.56 10.13 -7.33
N ASP A 247 -2.91 10.09 -6.04
CA ASP A 247 -3.92 9.17 -5.48
C ASP A 247 -5.27 9.31 -6.20
N VAL A 248 -5.75 10.54 -6.40
CA VAL A 248 -7.04 10.77 -7.07
C VAL A 248 -6.96 10.37 -8.54
N LEU A 249 -5.89 10.72 -9.25
CA LEU A 249 -5.68 10.31 -10.64
C LEU A 249 -5.60 8.79 -10.76
N PHE A 250 -4.88 8.13 -9.84
CA PHE A 250 -4.79 6.68 -9.77
C PHE A 250 -6.18 6.05 -9.64
N LEU A 251 -6.99 6.51 -8.68
CA LEU A 251 -8.35 6.02 -8.48
C LEU A 251 -9.24 6.23 -9.71
N ALA A 252 -9.08 7.36 -10.39
CA ALA A 252 -9.84 7.68 -11.59
C ALA A 252 -9.55 6.70 -12.75
N TYR A 253 -8.28 6.35 -12.95
CA TYR A 253 -7.87 5.42 -14.01
C TYR A 253 -8.12 3.95 -13.64
N TYR A 254 -7.69 3.51 -12.45
CA TYR A 254 -7.76 2.11 -12.02
C TYR A 254 -9.19 1.54 -12.03
N GLU A 255 -10.20 2.38 -11.73
CA GLU A 255 -11.61 1.97 -11.70
C GLU A 255 -12.39 2.47 -12.92
N ASN A 256 -11.66 2.86 -13.99
CA ASN A 256 -12.22 3.28 -15.27
C ASN A 256 -13.27 4.40 -15.17
N PHE A 257 -13.10 5.35 -14.25
CA PHE A 257 -13.92 6.58 -14.24
C PHE A 257 -13.58 7.46 -15.44
N CYS A 258 -12.33 7.44 -15.90
CA CYS A 258 -11.88 8.04 -17.15
C CYS A 258 -10.96 7.10 -17.94
N VAL A 259 -10.81 7.38 -19.23
CA VAL A 259 -9.96 6.62 -20.17
C VAL A 259 -8.76 7.48 -20.54
N CYS A 260 -7.56 7.04 -20.21
CA CYS A 260 -6.30 7.72 -20.53
C CYS A 260 -5.96 7.65 -22.03
N ASN A 261 -6.40 8.61 -22.84
CA ASN A 261 -6.02 8.64 -24.25
C ASN A 261 -4.50 8.86 -24.44
N ALA A 262 -4.00 8.64 -25.66
CA ALA A 262 -2.58 8.77 -25.98
C ALA A 262 -1.97 10.14 -25.62
N VAL A 263 -2.70 11.23 -25.86
CA VAL A 263 -2.24 12.60 -25.54
C VAL A 263 -2.01 12.73 -24.04
N GLN A 264 -2.93 12.21 -23.24
CA GLN A 264 -2.82 12.25 -21.79
C GLN A 264 -1.71 11.35 -21.27
N TRP A 265 -1.60 10.13 -21.81
CA TRP A 265 -0.52 9.21 -21.47
C TRP A 265 0.85 9.84 -21.74
N MET A 266 1.02 10.48 -22.91
CA MET A 266 2.25 11.20 -23.25
C MET A 266 2.51 12.38 -22.33
N ASN A 267 1.48 13.08 -21.86
CA ASN A 267 1.64 14.15 -20.88
C ASN A 267 2.11 13.62 -19.51
N LEU A 268 1.57 12.49 -19.05
CA LEU A 268 1.98 11.82 -17.81
C LEU A 268 3.41 11.29 -17.93
N CYS A 269 3.76 10.69 -19.07
CA CYS A 269 5.11 10.19 -19.33
C CYS A 269 6.12 11.34 -19.42
N SER A 270 5.74 12.47 -20.01
CA SER A 270 6.57 13.68 -20.03
C SER A 270 6.77 14.27 -18.63
N LEU A 271 5.73 14.27 -17.79
CA LEU A 271 5.85 14.66 -16.39
C LEU A 271 6.82 13.72 -15.66
N PHE A 272 6.68 12.40 -15.83
CA PHE A 272 7.57 11.40 -15.24
C PHE A 272 9.02 11.62 -15.67
N LYS A 273 9.26 11.79 -16.97
CA LYS A 273 10.58 12.12 -17.52
C LYS A 273 11.19 13.36 -16.88
N ASN A 274 10.41 14.42 -16.70
CA ASN A 274 10.87 15.65 -16.06
C ASN A 274 11.21 15.38 -14.58
N VAL A 275 10.38 14.59 -13.87
CA VAL A 275 10.63 14.19 -12.48
C VAL A 275 11.96 13.47 -12.33
N LEU A 276 12.26 12.54 -13.25
CA LEU A 276 13.51 11.78 -13.20
C LEU A 276 14.73 12.57 -13.64
N SER A 277 14.58 13.51 -14.58
CA SER A 277 15.70 14.32 -15.09
C SER A 277 16.23 15.37 -14.11
N GLY A 278 15.65 15.48 -12.92
CA GLY A 278 16.05 16.48 -11.92
C GLY A 278 15.76 17.91 -12.35
N THR A 279 14.87 18.13 -13.34
CA THR A 279 14.40 19.48 -13.69
C THR A 279 13.66 20.15 -12.54
N TYR A 280 13.30 19.39 -11.51
CA TYR A 280 12.66 19.86 -10.31
C TYR A 280 13.64 19.86 -9.14
N SER A 281 13.85 21.04 -8.56
CA SER A 281 14.79 21.27 -7.46
C SER A 281 14.40 20.58 -6.15
N ILE A 282 13.30 19.82 -6.10
CA ILE A 282 12.74 19.21 -4.88
C ILE A 282 13.76 18.26 -4.25
N GLU A 283 14.43 17.41 -5.03
CA GLU A 283 15.41 16.45 -4.50
C GLU A 283 16.63 17.15 -3.86
N ASN A 284 16.97 18.35 -4.34
CA ASN A 284 18.05 19.16 -3.78
C ASN A 284 17.63 19.94 -2.52
N ILE A 285 16.32 20.07 -2.25
CA ILE A 285 15.74 20.91 -1.18
C ILE A 285 14.99 20.07 -0.14
N ALA A 286 14.65 18.80 -0.44
CA ALA A 286 14.11 17.81 0.49
C ALA A 286 15.22 17.35 1.45
N VAL A 287 15.51 18.18 2.46
CA VAL A 287 16.54 17.93 3.47
C VAL A 287 16.11 16.84 4.47
N SER A 288 14.80 16.63 4.65
CA SER A 288 14.27 15.62 5.57
C SER A 288 14.20 14.22 4.93
N GLY A 289 14.46 13.18 5.73
CA GLY A 289 14.34 11.79 5.26
C GLY A 289 12.91 11.41 4.89
N GLU A 290 11.91 12.06 5.51
CA GLU A 290 10.50 11.87 5.22
C GLU A 290 10.12 12.43 3.85
N ALA A 291 10.57 13.65 3.52
CA ALA A 291 10.34 14.25 2.21
C ALA A 291 10.98 13.45 1.07
N GLN A 292 12.19 12.92 1.28
CA GLN A 292 12.83 12.04 0.30
C GLN A 292 12.02 10.76 0.06
N ALA A 293 11.49 10.17 1.12
CA ALA A 293 10.67 8.96 1.04
C ALA A 293 9.31 9.24 0.35
N LEU A 294 8.66 10.36 0.68
CA LEU A 294 7.42 10.81 0.02
C LEU A 294 7.65 11.17 -1.45
N PHE A 295 8.79 11.77 -1.80
CA PHE A 295 9.13 12.06 -3.19
C PHE A 295 9.42 10.78 -3.98
N ALA A 296 10.09 9.79 -3.37
CA ALA A 296 10.22 8.46 -3.96
C ALA A 296 8.84 7.81 -4.19
N HIS A 297 7.88 8.03 -3.28
CA HIS A 297 6.50 7.58 -3.45
C HIS A 297 5.80 8.25 -4.64
N VAL A 298 5.95 9.57 -4.84
CA VAL A 298 5.44 10.29 -6.04
C VAL A 298 5.94 9.64 -7.33
N LYS A 299 7.25 9.32 -7.42
CA LYS A 299 7.83 8.63 -8.58
C LYS A 299 7.17 7.28 -8.82
N ALA A 300 7.00 6.48 -7.75
CA ALA A 300 6.37 5.16 -7.83
C ALA A 300 4.89 5.23 -8.23
N GLN A 301 4.13 6.16 -7.68
CA GLN A 301 2.71 6.34 -8.01
C GLN A 301 2.53 6.73 -9.48
N LEU A 302 3.32 7.69 -9.99
CA LEU A 302 3.26 8.09 -11.39
C LEU A 302 3.66 6.93 -12.32
N LEU A 303 4.65 6.13 -11.94
CA LEU A 303 5.01 4.90 -12.64
C LEU A 303 3.83 3.90 -12.68
N PHE A 304 3.14 3.67 -11.57
CA PHE A 304 2.00 2.75 -11.53
C PHE A 304 0.82 3.24 -12.38
N ILE A 305 0.52 4.54 -12.39
CA ILE A 305 -0.48 5.12 -13.29
C ILE A 305 -0.10 4.88 -14.76
N LEU A 306 1.18 5.05 -15.13
CA LEU A 306 1.65 4.81 -16.49
C LEU A 306 1.53 3.34 -16.89
N ILE A 307 1.83 2.40 -15.98
CA ILE A 307 1.70 0.96 -16.24
C ILE A 307 0.23 0.55 -16.36
N GLU A 308 -0.63 1.03 -15.45
CA GLU A 308 -2.07 0.75 -15.48
C GLU A 308 -2.71 1.22 -16.78
N THR A 309 -2.38 2.43 -17.21
CA THR A 309 -2.94 3.04 -18.42
C THR A 309 -2.40 2.44 -19.73
N LEU A 310 -1.49 1.47 -19.68
CA LEU A 310 -1.19 0.60 -20.83
C LEU A 310 -2.24 -0.50 -21.03
N ASP A 311 -3.13 -0.71 -20.05
CA ASP A 311 -4.20 -1.71 -20.07
C ASP A 311 -3.70 -3.13 -20.39
N LEU A 312 -2.66 -3.54 -19.65
CA LEU A 312 -2.05 -4.87 -19.79
C LEU A 312 -3.05 -5.99 -19.45
N GLU A 313 -4.07 -5.70 -18.64
CA GLU A 313 -5.14 -6.64 -18.33
C GLU A 313 -5.97 -6.96 -19.57
N ASN A 314 -6.49 -5.95 -20.28
CA ASN A 314 -7.22 -6.18 -21.52
C ASN A 314 -6.35 -6.86 -22.59
N LEU A 315 -5.07 -6.48 -22.71
CA LEU A 315 -4.17 -7.14 -23.65
C LEU A 315 -3.96 -8.62 -23.31
N LEU A 316 -3.82 -8.98 -22.02
CA LEU A 316 -3.73 -10.38 -21.62
C LEU A 316 -5.00 -11.14 -21.94
N HIS A 317 -6.17 -10.54 -21.72
CA HIS A 317 -7.46 -11.11 -22.12
C HIS A 317 -7.52 -11.36 -23.63
N MET A 318 -7.14 -10.36 -24.44
CA MET A 318 -7.13 -10.47 -25.90
C MET A 318 -6.19 -11.57 -26.40
N VAL A 319 -5.01 -11.71 -25.80
CA VAL A 319 -4.07 -12.79 -26.13
C VAL A 319 -4.64 -14.15 -25.73
N ASN A 320 -5.26 -14.26 -24.56
CA ASN A 320 -5.86 -15.51 -24.07
C ASN A 320 -7.03 -15.98 -24.94
N GLU A 321 -7.88 -15.06 -25.39
CA GLU A 321 -9.07 -15.33 -26.21
C GLU A 321 -8.81 -15.25 -27.72
N GLU A 322 -7.55 -15.03 -28.15
CA GLU A 322 -7.15 -14.81 -29.55
C GLU A 322 -7.98 -13.71 -30.26
N VAL A 323 -8.34 -12.64 -29.54
CA VAL A 323 -9.13 -11.52 -30.06
C VAL A 323 -8.25 -10.62 -30.94
N PRO A 324 -8.65 -10.31 -32.19
CA PRO A 324 -7.92 -9.38 -33.05
C PRO A 324 -7.82 -7.98 -32.43
N PHE A 325 -6.75 -7.25 -32.75
CA PHE A 325 -6.53 -5.90 -32.25
C PHE A 325 -7.67 -4.93 -32.62
N SER A 326 -8.26 -5.07 -33.81
CA SER A 326 -9.38 -4.23 -34.26
C SER A 326 -10.64 -4.37 -33.39
N ASP A 327 -10.82 -5.53 -32.77
CA ASP A 327 -12.06 -5.92 -32.11
C ASP A 327 -11.93 -5.89 -30.58
N GLY A 328 -10.69 -5.89 -30.06
CA GLY A 328 -10.39 -5.94 -28.62
C GLY A 328 -10.49 -4.61 -27.87
N GLY A 329 -11.04 -3.56 -28.50
CA GLY A 329 -11.22 -2.26 -27.85
C GLY A 329 -9.91 -1.58 -27.45
N ALA A 330 -8.84 -1.79 -28.23
CA ALA A 330 -7.52 -1.24 -27.94
C ALA A 330 -7.56 0.28 -27.74
N MET A 331 -6.96 0.74 -26.65
CA MET A 331 -6.96 2.14 -26.24
C MET A 331 -6.18 3.05 -27.20
N PHE A 332 -5.10 2.53 -27.78
CA PHE A 332 -4.18 3.29 -28.64
C PHE A 332 -4.30 2.84 -30.09
N SER A 333 -4.28 3.80 -31.01
CA SER A 333 -4.12 3.50 -32.44
C SER A 333 -2.65 3.18 -32.77
N MET A 334 -2.39 2.66 -33.96
CA MET A 334 -1.01 2.39 -34.40
C MET A 334 -0.15 3.67 -34.51
N LEU A 335 -0.77 4.81 -34.81
CA LEU A 335 -0.06 6.11 -34.83
C LEU A 335 0.31 6.53 -33.40
N ASP A 336 -0.62 6.35 -32.46
CA ASP A 336 -0.37 6.63 -31.04
C ASP A 336 0.80 5.78 -30.51
N ILE A 337 0.86 4.49 -30.87
CA ILE A 337 1.96 3.59 -30.49
C ILE A 337 3.31 4.11 -31.02
N GLN A 338 3.37 4.65 -32.24
CA GLN A 338 4.60 5.24 -32.78
C GLN A 338 5.03 6.49 -32.03
N GLU A 339 4.09 7.38 -31.71
CA GLU A 339 4.37 8.61 -30.97
C GLU A 339 4.82 8.30 -29.53
N ILE A 340 4.13 7.37 -28.86
CA ILE A 340 4.50 6.88 -27.54
C ILE A 340 5.88 6.22 -27.58
N ASN A 341 6.18 5.40 -28.59
CA ASN A 341 7.51 4.78 -28.74
C ASN A 341 8.62 5.84 -28.88
N SER A 342 8.37 6.91 -29.64
CA SER A 342 9.31 8.03 -29.75
C SER A 342 9.53 8.74 -28.41
N LEU A 343 8.52 8.83 -27.55
CA LEU A 343 8.67 9.41 -26.22
C LEU A 343 9.42 8.47 -25.28
N VAL A 344 9.05 7.19 -25.24
CA VAL A 344 9.68 6.16 -24.37
C VAL A 344 11.16 5.97 -24.73
N SER A 345 11.50 5.90 -26.02
CA SER A 345 12.91 5.84 -26.47
C SER A 345 13.76 7.05 -26.05
N SER A 346 13.13 8.17 -25.68
CA SER A 346 13.83 9.39 -25.23
C SER A 346 14.11 9.43 -23.72
N LEU A 347 13.70 8.40 -22.98
CA LEU A 347 14.01 8.26 -21.56
C LEU A 347 15.49 7.92 -21.39
N SER A 348 16.17 8.66 -20.51
CA SER A 348 17.54 8.33 -20.13
C SER A 348 17.52 7.20 -19.11
N ILE A 349 18.45 6.25 -19.24
CA ILE A 349 18.68 5.17 -18.25
C ILE A 349 19.79 5.58 -17.27
N LEU A 350 20.63 6.53 -17.67
CA LEU A 350 21.80 6.94 -16.90
C LEU A 350 21.36 7.65 -15.61
N GLY A 351 21.54 6.97 -14.48
CA GLY A 351 21.29 7.52 -13.13
C GLY A 351 19.84 7.47 -12.67
N THR A 352 18.93 6.86 -13.43
CA THR A 352 17.48 6.85 -13.15
C THR A 352 16.96 5.41 -13.17
N VAL A 353 17.12 4.71 -12.06
CA VAL A 353 16.67 3.30 -11.92
C VAL A 353 15.15 3.15 -12.04
N GLU A 354 14.43 4.22 -11.74
CA GLU A 354 12.97 4.32 -11.79
C GLU A 354 12.41 4.21 -13.23
N CYS A 355 13.23 4.48 -14.27
CA CYS A 355 12.85 4.28 -15.68
C CYS A 355 12.68 2.80 -16.02
N GLY A 356 13.43 1.91 -15.36
CA GLY A 356 13.52 0.49 -15.73
C GLY A 356 12.17 -0.22 -15.86
N PRO A 357 11.30 -0.16 -14.84
CA PRO A 357 9.99 -0.82 -14.92
C PRO A 357 9.10 -0.29 -16.03
N LEU A 358 9.16 1.01 -16.36
CA LEU A 358 8.37 1.59 -17.45
C LEU A 358 8.85 1.09 -18.82
N LEU A 359 10.17 1.03 -19.02
CA LEU A 359 10.76 0.44 -20.24
C LEU A 359 10.37 -1.03 -20.39
N LEU A 360 10.38 -1.78 -19.28
CA LEU A 360 9.99 -3.18 -19.29
C LEU A 360 8.48 -3.35 -19.56
N ALA A 361 7.63 -2.52 -18.97
CA ALA A 361 6.18 -2.51 -19.23
C ALA A 361 5.88 -2.16 -20.69
N TRP A 362 6.59 -1.20 -21.28
CA TRP A 362 6.48 -0.89 -22.70
C TRP A 362 6.91 -2.08 -23.58
N ALA A 363 8.02 -2.74 -23.26
CA ALA A 363 8.47 -3.92 -23.98
C ALA A 363 7.45 -5.07 -23.92
N VAL A 364 6.83 -5.29 -22.75
CA VAL A 364 5.76 -6.27 -22.54
C VAL A 364 4.53 -5.91 -23.37
N PHE A 365 4.08 -4.65 -23.33
CA PHE A 365 2.97 -4.14 -24.12
C PHE A 365 3.15 -4.40 -25.62
N ILE A 366 4.33 -4.05 -26.18
CA ILE A 366 4.64 -4.29 -27.59
C ILE A 366 4.69 -5.78 -27.93
N CYS A 367 5.24 -6.62 -27.05
CA CYS A 367 5.31 -8.07 -27.25
C CYS A 367 3.92 -8.73 -27.29
N LEU A 368 3.04 -8.35 -26.36
CA LEU A 368 1.66 -8.86 -26.32
C LEU A 368 0.87 -8.45 -27.56
N ILE A 369 0.93 -7.17 -27.98
CA ILE A 369 0.26 -6.72 -29.20
C ILE A 369 0.79 -7.46 -30.42
N SER A 370 2.10 -7.64 -30.53
CA SER A 370 2.73 -8.36 -31.65
C SER A 370 2.31 -9.83 -31.73
N SER A 371 1.84 -10.40 -30.62
CA SER A 371 1.37 -11.78 -30.54
C SER A 371 -0.07 -11.96 -31.05
N LEU A 372 -0.84 -10.88 -31.18
CA LEU A 372 -2.24 -10.92 -31.64
C LEU A 372 -2.37 -11.40 -33.10
N PRO A 373 -3.47 -12.10 -33.47
CA PRO A 373 -3.59 -12.78 -34.76
C PRO A 373 -3.39 -11.89 -36.00
N ASP A 374 -3.87 -10.65 -35.94
CA ASP A 374 -3.84 -9.66 -37.03
C ASP A 374 -2.59 -8.77 -37.02
N MET A 375 -1.75 -8.86 -35.99
CA MET A 375 -0.61 -7.95 -35.79
C MET A 375 0.77 -8.56 -36.08
N LYS A 376 0.86 -9.89 -36.28
CA LYS A 376 2.13 -10.61 -36.51
C LYS A 376 3.00 -10.07 -37.65
N ASN A 377 2.42 -9.37 -38.63
CA ASN A 377 3.14 -8.82 -39.79
C ASN A 377 2.97 -7.29 -39.92
N ASN A 378 2.61 -6.59 -38.84
CA ASN A 378 2.45 -5.15 -38.89
C ASN A 378 3.82 -4.46 -38.99
N LEU A 379 4.04 -3.67 -40.06
CA LEU A 379 5.32 -3.00 -40.33
C LEU A 379 5.78 -2.11 -39.18
N ILE A 380 4.84 -1.42 -38.51
CA ILE A 380 5.15 -0.49 -37.41
C ILE A 380 5.71 -1.24 -36.21
N LEU A 381 5.08 -2.35 -35.84
CA LEU A 381 5.51 -3.16 -34.69
C LEU A 381 6.82 -3.89 -34.97
N MET A 382 7.03 -4.32 -36.22
CA MET A 382 8.29 -4.95 -36.64
C MET A 382 9.49 -4.00 -36.60
N ASP A 383 9.27 -2.69 -36.75
CA ASP A 383 10.32 -1.67 -36.62
C ASP A 383 10.70 -1.38 -35.15
N ILE A 384 9.86 -1.78 -34.19
CA ILE A 384 10.11 -1.58 -32.76
C ILE A 384 10.84 -2.81 -32.19
N ASP A 385 12.09 -2.63 -31.80
CA ASP A 385 12.87 -3.67 -31.11
C ASP A 385 12.50 -3.72 -29.62
N HIS A 386 11.45 -4.49 -29.29
CA HIS A 386 11.05 -4.67 -27.90
C HIS A 386 12.10 -5.43 -27.07
N VAL A 387 13.00 -6.20 -27.69
CA VAL A 387 14.05 -6.96 -26.98
C VAL A 387 15.15 -6.01 -26.51
N ASP A 388 15.48 -4.99 -27.30
CA ASP A 388 16.40 -3.92 -26.89
C ASP A 388 15.88 -3.17 -25.65
N TYR A 389 14.58 -2.86 -25.58
CA TYR A 389 13.97 -2.28 -24.38
C TYR A 389 14.07 -3.20 -23.15
N VAL A 390 13.94 -4.52 -23.32
CA VAL A 390 14.18 -5.48 -22.24
C VAL A 390 15.63 -5.37 -21.76
N HIS A 391 16.60 -5.44 -22.68
CA HIS A 391 18.02 -5.33 -22.33
C HIS A 391 18.32 -4.04 -21.56
N GLN A 392 17.87 -2.91 -22.09
CA GLN A 392 17.97 -1.59 -21.47
C GLN A 392 17.35 -1.55 -20.07
N ALA A 393 16.14 -2.10 -19.89
CA ALA A 393 15.50 -2.14 -18.58
C ALA A 393 16.33 -2.96 -17.58
N PHE A 394 16.82 -4.14 -17.98
CA PHE A 394 17.59 -5.02 -17.10
C PHE A 394 18.95 -4.45 -16.68
N GLU A 395 19.54 -3.50 -17.43
CA GLU A 395 20.74 -2.76 -16.99
C GLU A 395 20.52 -2.02 -15.66
N VAL A 396 19.28 -1.56 -15.41
CA VAL A 396 18.88 -0.84 -14.18
C VAL A 396 18.03 -1.67 -13.21
N ARG A 397 17.94 -2.99 -13.42
CA ARG A 397 17.33 -3.95 -12.47
C ARG A 397 15.90 -3.59 -12.05
N PRO A 398 14.92 -3.67 -12.96
CA PRO A 398 13.58 -3.11 -12.75
C PRO A 398 12.83 -3.83 -11.61
N PHE A 399 12.99 -5.14 -11.49
CA PHE A 399 12.36 -5.92 -10.41
C PHE A 399 12.92 -5.58 -9.02
N ASN A 400 14.20 -5.23 -8.91
CA ASN A 400 14.79 -4.79 -7.64
C ASN A 400 14.17 -3.47 -7.17
N TYR A 401 14.05 -2.50 -8.08
CA TYR A 401 13.41 -1.23 -7.77
C TYR A 401 11.95 -1.41 -7.34
N LEU A 402 11.16 -2.19 -8.09
CA LEU A 402 9.77 -2.48 -7.71
C LEU A 402 9.66 -3.18 -6.35
N LEU A 403 10.59 -4.09 -6.05
CA LEU A 403 10.63 -4.77 -4.76
C LEU A 403 10.98 -3.81 -3.61
N GLU A 404 11.88 -2.85 -3.84
CA GLU A 404 12.18 -1.77 -2.89
C GLU A 404 10.95 -0.89 -2.63
N VAL A 405 10.19 -0.55 -3.68
CA VAL A 405 8.93 0.19 -3.56
C VAL A 405 7.90 -0.59 -2.72
N LEU A 406 7.70 -1.89 -3.00
CA LEU A 406 6.80 -2.77 -2.24
C LEU A 406 7.18 -2.92 -0.75
N ARG A 407 8.46 -2.74 -0.44
CA ARG A 407 9.00 -2.82 0.93
C ARG A 407 9.08 -1.48 1.63
N SER A 408 8.85 -0.37 0.91
CA SER A 408 8.88 0.96 1.48
C SER A 408 7.74 1.15 2.49
N SER A 409 8.03 1.83 3.60
CA SER A 409 7.01 2.24 4.57
C SER A 409 6.00 3.20 3.95
N CYS A 410 6.44 4.06 3.02
CA CYS A 410 5.55 5.00 2.33
C CYS A 410 4.41 4.32 1.57
N LEU A 411 4.65 3.14 0.99
CA LEU A 411 3.58 2.35 0.36
C LEU A 411 2.76 1.59 1.40
N ARG A 412 3.42 0.86 2.32
CA ARG A 412 2.75 -0.05 3.28
C ARG A 412 1.88 0.67 4.30
N ASP A 413 2.32 1.83 4.74
CA ASP A 413 1.65 2.65 5.74
C ASP A 413 0.81 3.77 5.09
N SER A 414 0.65 3.76 3.76
CA SER A 414 -0.10 4.79 3.04
C SER A 414 -1.60 4.65 3.29
N ASP A 415 -2.29 5.79 3.43
CA ASP A 415 -3.76 5.85 3.39
C ASP A 415 -4.33 5.74 1.96
N GLY A 416 -3.48 5.46 0.96
CA GLY A 416 -3.82 5.39 -0.47
C GLY A 416 -4.38 4.02 -0.91
N PRO A 417 -4.64 3.86 -2.22
CA PRO A 417 -5.25 2.66 -2.80
C PRO A 417 -4.27 1.49 -3.00
N ILE A 418 -3.64 1.02 -1.91
CA ILE A 418 -2.57 0.00 -1.95
C ILE A 418 -3.00 -1.26 -2.71
N SER A 419 -4.20 -1.81 -2.44
CA SER A 419 -4.67 -3.04 -3.09
C SER A 419 -4.75 -2.91 -4.61
N GLY A 420 -5.11 -1.72 -5.12
CA GLY A 420 -5.09 -1.44 -6.56
C GLY A 420 -3.67 -1.41 -7.13
N GLN A 421 -2.73 -0.80 -6.40
CA GLN A 421 -1.31 -0.76 -6.80
C GLN A 421 -0.70 -2.17 -6.84
N LEU A 422 -1.05 -3.03 -5.87
CA LEU A 422 -0.66 -4.44 -5.87
C LEU A 422 -1.29 -5.22 -7.04
N SER A 423 -2.55 -4.92 -7.39
CA SER A 423 -3.21 -5.49 -8.57
C SER A 423 -2.50 -5.14 -9.88
N ILE A 424 -2.08 -3.88 -10.06
CA ILE A 424 -1.30 -3.44 -11.23
C ILE A 424 0.00 -4.22 -11.34
N LEU A 425 0.74 -4.34 -10.24
CA LEU A 425 2.01 -5.08 -10.23
C LEU A 425 1.80 -6.56 -10.50
N ARG A 426 0.73 -7.17 -9.96
CA ARG A 426 0.33 -8.54 -10.30
C ARG A 426 0.10 -8.69 -11.80
N THR A 427 -0.70 -7.80 -12.40
CA THR A 427 -1.02 -7.82 -13.83
C THR A 427 0.24 -7.63 -14.67
N PHE A 428 1.11 -6.69 -14.31
CA PHE A 428 2.39 -6.46 -14.96
C PHE A 428 3.32 -7.69 -14.91
N VAL A 429 3.48 -8.30 -13.73
CA VAL A 429 4.31 -9.52 -13.59
C VAL A 429 3.72 -10.67 -14.39
N SER A 430 2.40 -10.84 -14.40
CA SER A 430 1.73 -11.83 -15.22
C SER A 430 1.97 -11.61 -16.71
N ALA A 431 1.79 -10.37 -17.18
CA ALA A 431 2.02 -9.96 -18.56
C ALA A 431 3.47 -10.22 -19.00
N PHE A 432 4.44 -9.95 -18.11
CA PHE A 432 5.84 -10.26 -18.33
C PHE A 432 6.09 -11.77 -18.49
N ILE A 433 5.54 -12.60 -17.60
CA ILE A 433 5.67 -14.07 -17.66
C ILE A 433 5.06 -14.61 -18.97
N ALA A 434 3.90 -14.08 -19.38
CA ALA A 434 3.23 -14.47 -20.62
C ALA A 434 4.03 -14.09 -21.87
N SER A 435 4.72 -12.95 -21.85
CA SER A 435 5.41 -12.40 -23.03
C SER A 435 6.73 -13.10 -23.34
N TYR A 436 7.53 -13.43 -22.31
CA TYR A 436 8.93 -13.86 -22.49
C TYR A 436 9.18 -15.34 -22.15
N ASP A 437 8.13 -16.15 -22.11
CA ASP A 437 8.12 -17.59 -21.82
C ASP A 437 9.16 -18.04 -20.79
N PHE A 438 8.77 -17.98 -19.52
CA PHE A 438 9.59 -18.35 -18.38
C PHE A 438 9.83 -19.86 -18.20
N SER A 439 9.29 -20.71 -19.10
CA SER A 439 9.25 -22.16 -18.91
C SER A 439 10.55 -22.90 -19.26
N HIS A 440 11.45 -22.29 -20.03
CA HIS A 440 12.68 -22.93 -20.54
C HIS A 440 13.93 -22.40 -19.83
N GLN A 441 14.16 -22.89 -18.60
CA GLN A 441 15.31 -22.57 -17.73
C GLN A 441 15.47 -21.09 -17.38
N PRO A 442 14.65 -20.56 -16.46
CA PRO A 442 14.82 -19.19 -16.01
C PRO A 442 16.18 -19.02 -15.32
N GLU A 443 16.83 -17.89 -15.58
CA GLU A 443 18.00 -17.46 -14.81
C GLU A 443 17.62 -17.49 -13.32
N LYS A 444 18.40 -18.24 -12.52
CA LYS A 444 18.02 -18.60 -11.15
C LYS A 444 17.71 -17.36 -10.30
N ASP A 445 18.43 -16.28 -10.55
CA ASP A 445 18.31 -15.04 -9.80
C ASP A 445 17.03 -14.28 -10.17
N LEU A 446 16.63 -14.29 -11.45
CA LEU A 446 15.40 -13.65 -11.90
C LEU A 446 14.14 -14.38 -11.40
N LEU A 447 14.15 -15.72 -11.42
CA LEU A 447 13.06 -16.52 -10.85
C LEU A 447 12.87 -16.20 -9.36
N SER A 448 13.97 -16.09 -8.61
CA SER A 448 13.91 -15.74 -7.19
C SER A 448 13.30 -14.36 -6.98
N LEU A 449 13.71 -13.36 -7.77
CA LEU A 449 13.18 -11.99 -7.66
C LEU A 449 11.69 -11.90 -7.99
N ILE A 450 11.24 -12.59 -9.05
CA ILE A 450 9.81 -12.63 -9.41
C ILE A 450 8.99 -13.28 -8.31
N LEU A 451 9.45 -14.40 -7.76
CA LEU A 451 8.75 -15.08 -6.67
C LEU A 451 8.72 -14.24 -5.39
N GLU A 452 9.82 -13.55 -5.08
CA GLU A 452 9.88 -12.63 -3.94
C GLU A 452 8.89 -11.48 -4.12
N MET A 453 8.82 -10.88 -5.32
CA MET A 453 7.84 -9.85 -5.65
C MET A 453 6.40 -10.37 -5.54
N LEU A 454 6.09 -11.53 -6.12
CA LEU A 454 4.76 -12.14 -6.00
C LEU A 454 4.40 -12.43 -4.54
N CYS A 455 5.36 -12.89 -3.73
CA CYS A 455 5.13 -13.08 -2.30
C CYS A 455 4.74 -11.77 -1.62
N GLU A 456 5.41 -10.66 -1.90
CA GLU A 456 5.05 -9.35 -1.35
C GLU A 456 3.68 -8.85 -1.86
N ILE A 457 3.34 -9.11 -3.13
CA ILE A 457 2.07 -8.69 -3.74
C ILE A 457 0.86 -9.39 -3.10
N TYR A 458 0.92 -10.71 -2.88
CA TYR A 458 -0.21 -11.44 -2.30
C TYR A 458 -0.22 -11.44 -0.77
N HIS A 459 0.87 -11.01 -0.11
CA HIS A 459 0.96 -11.02 1.34
C HIS A 459 -0.05 -10.05 1.99
N GLY A 460 -0.96 -10.58 2.80
CA GLY A 460 -2.04 -9.82 3.44
C GLY A 460 -3.27 -9.59 2.56
N GLU A 461 -3.18 -9.82 1.24
CA GLU A 461 -4.24 -9.49 0.29
C GLU A 461 -5.19 -10.68 0.04
N GLU A 462 -6.30 -10.73 0.79
CA GLU A 462 -7.34 -11.77 0.63
C GLU A 462 -8.03 -11.70 -0.73
N SER A 463 -8.34 -10.50 -1.24
CA SER A 463 -9.01 -10.30 -2.54
C SER A 463 -8.19 -10.86 -3.70
N LEU A 464 -6.89 -10.53 -3.76
CA LEU A 464 -5.97 -11.03 -4.78
C LEU A 464 -5.75 -12.54 -4.63
N SER A 465 -5.64 -13.03 -3.39
CA SER A 465 -5.54 -14.48 -3.14
C SER A 465 -6.76 -15.24 -3.67
N ILE A 466 -7.96 -14.68 -3.51
CA ILE A 466 -9.19 -15.28 -4.06
C ILE A 466 -9.13 -15.29 -5.60
N GLN A 467 -8.79 -14.17 -6.24
CA GLN A 467 -8.70 -14.09 -7.70
C GLN A 467 -7.68 -15.09 -8.27
N PHE A 468 -6.54 -15.28 -7.59
CA PHE A 468 -5.54 -16.27 -8.00
C PHE A 468 -6.08 -17.70 -8.10
N TRP A 469 -6.92 -18.09 -7.15
CA TRP A 469 -7.52 -19.44 -7.13
C TRP A 469 -8.72 -19.58 -8.06
N ASP A 470 -9.23 -18.49 -8.63
CA ASP A 470 -10.23 -18.54 -9.68
C ASP A 470 -9.61 -19.13 -10.96
N ARG A 471 -10.27 -20.16 -11.50
CA ARG A 471 -9.80 -20.83 -12.70
C ARG A 471 -9.94 -19.96 -13.93
N ASP A 472 -10.94 -19.08 -13.92
CA ASP A 472 -11.30 -18.21 -15.02
C ASP A 472 -10.48 -16.92 -15.02
N SER A 473 -9.65 -16.68 -13.98
CA SER A 473 -8.67 -15.59 -13.99
C SER A 473 -7.58 -15.85 -15.03
N PHE A 474 -7.70 -15.15 -16.17
CA PHE A 474 -6.67 -15.13 -17.21
C PHE A 474 -5.43 -14.35 -16.74
N VAL A 475 -5.60 -13.31 -15.92
CA VAL A 475 -4.48 -12.56 -15.31
C VAL A 475 -3.63 -13.47 -14.45
N ASP A 476 -4.21 -14.37 -13.65
CA ASP A 476 -3.42 -15.26 -12.80
C ASP A 476 -2.95 -16.53 -13.54
N GLY A 477 -3.34 -16.75 -14.80
CA GLY A 477 -2.95 -17.93 -15.59
C GLY A 477 -1.42 -18.13 -15.73
N PRO A 478 -0.68 -17.10 -16.19
CA PRO A 478 0.79 -17.15 -16.25
C PRO A 478 1.44 -17.37 -14.89
N ILE A 479 0.94 -16.73 -13.83
CA ILE A 479 1.44 -16.89 -12.46
C ILE A 479 1.16 -18.31 -11.92
N ARG A 480 -0.02 -18.88 -12.18
CA ARG A 480 -0.35 -20.27 -11.84
C ARG A 480 0.56 -21.27 -12.55
N SER A 481 0.97 -20.98 -13.78
CA SER A 481 1.94 -21.82 -14.50
C SER A 481 3.29 -21.89 -13.76
N LEU A 482 3.70 -20.80 -13.11
CA LEU A 482 4.87 -20.77 -12.23
C LEU A 482 4.67 -21.63 -10.98
N LEU A 483 3.49 -21.57 -10.36
CA LEU A 483 3.15 -22.43 -9.23
C LEU A 483 3.21 -23.92 -9.63
N TYR A 484 2.65 -24.29 -10.79
CA TYR A 484 2.70 -25.67 -11.28
C TYR A 484 4.12 -26.12 -11.62
N MET A 485 4.98 -25.22 -12.11
CA MET A 485 6.41 -25.50 -12.27
C MET A 485 7.05 -25.83 -10.92
N LEU A 486 6.80 -25.04 -9.87
CA LEU A 486 7.31 -25.28 -8.52
C LEU A 486 6.75 -26.58 -7.90
N GLU A 487 5.45 -26.84 -8.06
CA GLU A 487 4.81 -28.09 -7.63
C GLU A 487 5.44 -29.29 -8.32
N SER A 488 5.75 -29.16 -9.61
CA SER A 488 6.39 -30.22 -10.40
C SER A 488 7.84 -30.50 -10.01
N GLU A 489 8.45 -29.62 -9.22
CA GLU A 489 9.80 -29.79 -8.67
C GLU A 489 9.76 -30.05 -7.14
N TYR A 490 8.61 -30.07 -6.49
CA TYR A 490 8.50 -30.31 -5.04
C TYR A 490 8.98 -31.73 -4.66
N PRO A 491 9.81 -31.95 -3.63
CA PRO A 491 10.33 -31.04 -2.60
C PRO A 491 11.77 -30.54 -2.88
N TYR A 492 12.20 -30.52 -4.14
CA TYR A 492 13.52 -29.98 -4.52
C TYR A 492 13.58 -28.46 -4.27
N ARG A 493 12.55 -27.71 -4.70
CA ARG A 493 12.37 -26.26 -4.45
C ARG A 493 11.34 -25.99 -3.35
N THR A 494 11.53 -26.60 -2.17
CA THR A 494 10.56 -26.46 -1.07
C THR A 494 10.43 -25.04 -0.58
N VAL A 495 11.53 -24.28 -0.46
CA VAL A 495 11.49 -22.91 0.06
C VAL A 495 10.64 -22.03 -0.85
N GLU A 496 10.95 -21.99 -2.14
CA GLU A 496 10.23 -21.19 -3.13
C GLU A 496 8.74 -21.57 -3.19
N PHE A 497 8.44 -22.87 -3.23
CA PHE A 497 7.06 -23.37 -3.28
C PHE A 497 6.25 -22.99 -2.04
N VAL A 498 6.82 -23.19 -0.85
CA VAL A 498 6.14 -22.97 0.42
C VAL A 498 6.00 -21.48 0.75
N CYS A 499 6.99 -20.65 0.42
CA CYS A 499 6.89 -19.20 0.55
C CYS A 499 5.76 -18.65 -0.32
N PHE A 500 5.71 -19.07 -1.59
CA PHE A 500 4.67 -18.58 -2.50
C PHE A 500 3.27 -19.03 -2.06
N LEU A 501 3.11 -20.28 -1.65
CA LEU A 501 1.85 -20.78 -1.09
C LEU A 501 1.44 -20.09 0.22
N SER A 502 2.40 -19.66 1.04
CA SER A 502 2.11 -18.91 2.26
C SER A 502 1.49 -17.54 1.94
N ALA A 503 1.99 -16.86 0.90
CA ALA A 503 1.45 -15.59 0.44
C ALA A 503 0.02 -15.75 -0.12
N LEU A 504 -0.24 -16.84 -0.85
CA LEU A 504 -1.54 -17.16 -1.45
C LEU A 504 -2.59 -17.72 -0.46
N CYS A 505 -2.29 -17.72 0.83
CA CYS A 505 -3.08 -18.39 1.86
C CYS A 505 -4.09 -17.45 2.55
N ASN A 506 -4.11 -16.15 2.22
CA ASN A 506 -4.95 -15.19 2.93
C ASN A 506 -6.44 -15.41 2.63
N GLY A 507 -7.22 -15.55 3.69
CA GLY A 507 -8.65 -15.87 3.62
C GLY A 507 -8.97 -17.36 3.77
N SER A 508 -10.18 -17.64 4.28
CA SER A 508 -10.57 -19.01 4.66
C SER A 508 -10.64 -20.00 3.49
N TRP A 509 -11.09 -19.52 2.32
CA TRP A 509 -11.18 -20.29 1.09
C TRP A 509 -9.81 -20.50 0.44
N SER A 510 -9.00 -19.45 0.32
CA SER A 510 -7.63 -19.51 -0.21
C SER A 510 -6.76 -20.49 0.58
N ALA A 511 -6.85 -20.47 1.92
CA ALA A 511 -6.16 -21.42 2.78
C ALA A 511 -6.59 -22.89 2.51
N GLN A 512 -7.86 -23.11 2.21
CA GLN A 512 -8.34 -24.44 1.84
C GLN A 512 -7.80 -24.88 0.47
N CYS A 513 -7.71 -23.97 -0.50
CA CYS A 513 -7.09 -24.23 -1.81
C CYS A 513 -5.60 -24.59 -1.64
N VAL A 514 -4.84 -23.80 -0.87
CA VAL A 514 -3.42 -24.07 -0.55
C VAL A 514 -3.27 -25.43 0.12
N PHE A 515 -4.08 -25.74 1.14
CA PHE A 515 -4.04 -27.03 1.83
C PHE A 515 -4.26 -28.20 0.85
N LEU A 516 -5.22 -28.06 -0.08
CA LEU A 516 -5.48 -29.07 -1.09
C LEU A 516 -4.30 -29.23 -2.08
N VAL A 517 -3.71 -28.14 -2.55
CA VAL A 517 -2.53 -28.19 -3.44
C VAL A 517 -1.38 -28.92 -2.75
N VAL A 518 -1.07 -28.58 -1.50
CA VAL A 518 0.01 -29.26 -0.75
C VAL A 518 -0.34 -30.72 -0.44
N LEU A 519 -1.61 -31.02 -0.17
CA LEU A 519 -2.07 -32.38 0.11
C LEU A 519 -1.89 -33.29 -1.11
N VAL A 520 -2.18 -32.78 -2.31
CA VAL A 520 -2.13 -33.52 -3.58
C VAL A 520 -0.76 -33.42 -4.28
N ALA A 521 0.08 -32.48 -3.86
CA ALA A 521 1.41 -32.26 -4.42
C ALA A 521 2.20 -33.58 -4.49
N ARG A 522 2.60 -33.94 -5.72
CA ARG A 522 3.36 -35.16 -5.96
C ARG A 522 4.76 -35.03 -5.37
N VAL A 523 5.28 -36.10 -4.80
CA VAL A 523 6.58 -36.09 -4.12
C VAL A 523 7.65 -36.60 -5.07
N PHE A 524 8.65 -35.76 -5.34
CA PHE A 524 9.81 -36.10 -6.16
C PHE A 524 11.00 -36.43 -5.26
N MET A 525 11.93 -37.29 -5.71
CA MET A 525 13.10 -37.66 -4.90
C MET A 525 14.35 -37.78 -5.76
N ARG A 526 15.47 -37.31 -5.21
CA ARG A 526 16.79 -37.29 -5.87
C ARG A 526 17.44 -38.67 -5.77
N LEU A 527 17.99 -39.18 -6.88
CA LEU A 527 18.61 -40.52 -6.94
C LEU A 527 19.77 -40.72 -5.94
N SER A 528 20.47 -39.66 -5.54
CA SER A 528 21.60 -39.73 -4.60
C SER A 528 21.25 -39.57 -3.11
N LYS A 529 19.98 -39.23 -2.79
CA LYS A 529 19.42 -39.18 -1.43
C LYS A 529 18.03 -39.81 -1.47
N LEU A 530 18.01 -41.12 -1.70
CA LEU A 530 16.78 -41.90 -1.94
C LEU A 530 15.91 -42.08 -0.68
N ILE A 531 16.29 -41.47 0.44
CA ILE A 531 15.64 -41.63 1.73
C ILE A 531 15.56 -40.23 2.35
N ILE A 532 14.35 -39.77 2.65
CA ILE A 532 14.15 -38.80 3.73
C ILE A 532 14.61 -39.57 4.97
N ASN A 533 15.92 -39.48 5.28
CA ASN A 533 16.62 -40.33 6.25
C ASN A 533 15.77 -40.55 7.50
N SER A 534 15.55 -41.81 7.85
CA SER A 534 14.84 -42.22 9.06
C SER A 534 15.38 -41.44 10.26
N VAL A 535 14.53 -40.60 10.85
CA VAL A 535 14.84 -39.97 12.13
C VAL A 535 14.73 -41.06 13.19
N PRO A 536 15.63 -41.14 14.18
CA PRO A 536 15.47 -42.07 15.29
C PRO A 536 14.10 -41.85 15.97
N GLY A 537 13.15 -42.77 15.77
CA GLY A 537 11.79 -42.71 16.32
C GLY A 537 10.68 -42.16 15.41
N LEU A 538 10.97 -41.81 14.14
CA LEU A 538 9.98 -41.52 13.09
C LEU A 538 10.39 -42.25 11.81
N ASP A 539 9.57 -43.22 11.39
CA ASP A 539 9.81 -43.96 10.15
C ASP A 539 9.65 -43.03 8.93
N GLY A 540 10.60 -43.11 7.99
CA GLY A 540 10.66 -42.24 6.82
C GLY A 540 9.69 -42.65 5.70
N VAL A 541 9.63 -41.85 4.64
CA VAL A 541 8.91 -42.23 3.40
C VAL A 541 9.77 -43.18 2.59
N PHE A 542 9.21 -44.32 2.20
CA PHE A 542 9.89 -45.32 1.38
C PHE A 542 9.41 -45.29 -0.07
N ILE A 543 10.35 -45.43 -1.02
CA ILE A 543 10.02 -45.74 -2.42
C ILE A 543 10.11 -47.26 -2.59
N PRO A 544 9.00 -47.96 -2.87
CA PRO A 544 8.98 -49.40 -3.05
C PRO A 544 9.73 -49.82 -4.31
N LEU A 545 10.29 -51.03 -4.25
CA LEU A 545 10.95 -51.67 -5.38
C LEU A 545 9.96 -51.85 -6.53
N GLY A 546 10.31 -51.35 -7.72
CA GLY A 546 9.47 -51.42 -8.92
C GLY A 546 8.61 -50.17 -9.19
N ALA A 547 8.70 -49.14 -8.35
CA ALA A 547 8.11 -47.84 -8.63
C ALA A 547 8.66 -47.24 -9.93
N ARG A 548 7.80 -46.61 -10.73
CA ARG A 548 8.19 -45.93 -11.96
C ARG A 548 8.73 -44.54 -11.64
N GLY A 549 9.79 -44.16 -12.33
CA GLY A 549 10.41 -42.84 -12.24
C GLY A 549 10.60 -42.23 -13.62
N GLN A 550 10.35 -40.93 -13.76
CA GLN A 550 10.65 -40.14 -14.95
C GLN A 550 11.75 -39.13 -14.62
N ILE A 551 12.83 -39.11 -15.38
CA ILE A 551 13.86 -38.06 -15.27
C ILE A 551 13.28 -36.76 -15.82
N LEU A 552 13.25 -35.71 -15.00
CA LEU A 552 12.79 -34.38 -15.42
C LEU A 552 13.91 -33.56 -16.04
N LYS A 553 15.04 -33.46 -15.34
CA LYS A 553 16.22 -32.70 -15.77
C LYS A 553 17.49 -33.21 -15.09
N PHE A 554 18.62 -32.98 -15.74
CA PHE A 554 19.94 -33.12 -15.13
C PHE A 554 20.31 -31.81 -14.45
N VAL A 555 20.65 -31.87 -13.17
CA VAL A 555 21.04 -30.73 -12.34
C VAL A 555 22.56 -30.54 -12.39
N ASP A 556 23.31 -31.62 -12.60
CA ASP A 556 24.77 -31.67 -12.68
C ASP A 556 25.18 -32.92 -13.48
N ASP A 557 26.45 -33.06 -13.85
CA ASP A 557 27.01 -34.14 -14.70
C ASP A 557 26.63 -35.55 -14.20
N ASN A 558 26.39 -35.71 -12.89
CA ASN A 558 26.03 -36.98 -12.26
C ASN A 558 24.73 -36.93 -11.43
N ILE A 559 23.90 -35.89 -11.58
CA ILE A 559 22.72 -35.70 -10.74
C ILE A 559 21.50 -35.44 -11.60
N ALA A 560 20.54 -36.36 -11.54
CA ALA A 560 19.22 -36.19 -12.15
C ALA A 560 18.13 -35.93 -11.10
N LEU A 561 17.21 -35.02 -11.45
CA LEU A 561 15.93 -34.86 -10.76
C LEU A 561 14.93 -35.87 -11.33
N VAL A 562 14.38 -36.72 -10.46
CA VAL A 562 13.47 -37.81 -10.85
C VAL A 562 12.10 -37.63 -10.21
N ARG A 563 11.07 -37.66 -11.04
CA ARG A 563 9.66 -37.77 -10.69
C ARG A 563 9.32 -39.22 -10.40
N TRP A 564 9.04 -39.55 -9.15
CA TRP A 564 8.53 -40.87 -8.80
C TRP A 564 7.00 -40.88 -8.86
N GLU A 565 6.41 -41.93 -9.43
CA GLU A 565 4.97 -42.16 -9.38
C GLU A 565 4.59 -42.73 -8.00
N CYS A 566 4.80 -41.93 -6.94
CA CYS A 566 4.49 -42.25 -5.56
C CYS A 566 3.44 -41.26 -5.03
N ALA A 567 2.19 -41.71 -4.88
CA ALA A 567 1.15 -40.90 -4.27
C ALA A 567 1.36 -40.85 -2.75
N HIS A 568 1.80 -39.70 -2.24
CA HIS A 568 1.92 -39.44 -0.81
C HIS A 568 1.37 -38.05 -0.51
N SER A 569 0.89 -37.83 0.72
CA SER A 569 0.51 -36.48 1.18
C SER A 569 1.74 -35.59 1.21
N GLY A 570 1.74 -34.48 0.45
CA GLY A 570 2.82 -33.50 0.47
C GLY A 570 2.93 -32.79 1.81
N VAL A 571 1.80 -32.59 2.52
CA VAL A 571 1.77 -32.06 3.90
C VAL A 571 2.54 -32.97 4.85
N TYR A 572 2.38 -34.30 4.71
CA TYR A 572 3.11 -35.27 5.51
C TYR A 572 4.63 -35.18 5.28
N VAL A 573 5.05 -34.99 4.01
CA VAL A 573 6.47 -34.79 3.67
C VAL A 573 7.03 -33.50 4.29
N LEU A 574 6.26 -32.40 4.30
CA LEU A 574 6.67 -31.17 4.99
C LEU A 574 6.86 -31.38 6.48
N LEU A 575 5.93 -32.10 7.14
CA LEU A 575 6.00 -32.39 8.56
C LEU A 575 7.19 -33.30 8.91
N LEU A 576 7.48 -34.31 8.08
CA LEU A 576 8.67 -35.13 8.24
C LEU A 576 9.95 -34.31 8.07
N ARG A 577 9.99 -33.40 7.09
CA ARG A 577 11.13 -32.49 6.90
C ARG A 577 11.29 -31.60 8.14
N MET A 578 10.21 -31.05 8.69
CA MET A 578 10.28 -30.31 9.95
C MET A 578 10.76 -31.16 11.13
N ALA A 579 10.27 -32.40 11.26
CA ALA A 579 10.74 -33.30 12.30
C ALA A 579 12.24 -33.61 12.15
N GLN A 580 12.74 -33.80 10.93
CA GLN A 580 14.17 -33.94 10.65
C GLN A 580 14.97 -32.67 10.98
N LEU A 581 14.41 -31.49 10.73
CA LEU A 581 15.02 -30.22 11.11
C LEU A 581 15.07 -30.06 12.63
N SER A 582 14.21 -30.75 13.40
CA SER A 582 14.33 -30.90 14.86
C SER A 582 15.48 -31.82 15.30
N HIS A 583 16.12 -32.56 14.39
CA HIS A 583 17.25 -33.44 14.70
C HIS A 583 18.57 -33.14 13.95
N SER A 584 18.54 -32.34 12.88
CA SER A 584 19.70 -32.01 12.02
C SER A 584 20.02 -30.50 12.02
N SER A 585 21.12 -30.08 11.37
CA SER A 585 21.60 -28.69 11.34
C SER A 585 21.26 -27.93 10.04
N GLY A 586 20.45 -28.50 9.14
CA GLY A 586 19.90 -27.75 8.02
C GLY A 586 18.85 -26.77 8.54
N GLN A 587 18.91 -25.48 8.18
CA GLN A 587 18.08 -24.45 8.82
C GLN A 587 17.28 -23.60 7.83
N ASP A 588 17.64 -23.59 6.55
CA ASP A 588 17.06 -22.67 5.55
C ASP A 588 15.58 -22.96 5.22
N ASP A 589 15.14 -24.23 5.32
CA ASP A 589 13.76 -24.63 5.00
C ASP A 589 12.77 -24.46 6.17
N MET A 590 13.27 -24.26 7.40
CA MET A 590 12.46 -24.39 8.60
C MET A 590 11.41 -23.30 8.74
N PHE A 591 11.84 -22.04 8.62
CA PHE A 591 10.97 -20.88 8.80
C PHE A 591 9.87 -20.81 7.74
N PRO A 592 10.14 -21.04 6.43
CA PRO A 592 9.08 -21.12 5.42
C PRO A 592 7.99 -22.15 5.74
N ILE A 593 8.37 -23.36 6.18
CA ILE A 593 7.39 -24.42 6.47
C ILE A 593 6.54 -24.07 7.69
N LEU A 594 7.15 -23.53 8.75
CA LEU A 594 6.43 -23.03 9.91
C LEU A 594 5.46 -21.90 9.53
N ASN A 595 5.90 -20.98 8.67
CA ASN A 595 5.09 -19.86 8.21
C ASN A 595 3.86 -20.35 7.43
N LEU A 596 4.02 -21.31 6.51
CA LEU A 596 2.89 -21.90 5.79
C LEU A 596 1.85 -22.53 6.73
N LEU A 597 2.30 -23.34 7.70
CA LEU A 597 1.39 -23.97 8.66
C LEU A 597 0.67 -22.92 9.51
N TYR A 598 1.38 -21.86 9.91
CA TYR A 598 0.80 -20.73 10.63
C TYR A 598 -0.25 -20.01 9.78
N CYS A 599 0.04 -19.68 8.53
CA CYS A 599 -0.89 -19.03 7.61
C CYS A 599 -2.14 -19.89 7.38
N LEU A 600 -1.99 -21.20 7.18
CA LEU A 600 -3.10 -22.13 6.99
C LEU A 600 -4.06 -22.15 8.18
N ILE A 601 -3.53 -22.33 9.39
CA ILE A 601 -4.35 -22.41 10.61
C ILE A 601 -4.94 -21.04 10.96
N SER A 602 -4.17 -19.97 10.83
CA SER A 602 -4.63 -18.61 11.14
C SER A 602 -5.75 -18.14 10.21
N SER A 603 -5.69 -18.54 8.94
CA SER A 603 -6.69 -18.16 7.93
C SER A 603 -7.92 -19.08 7.96
N ASN A 604 -7.76 -20.35 8.36
CA ASN A 604 -8.87 -21.29 8.48
C ASN A 604 -8.65 -22.31 9.61
N LEU A 605 -9.24 -22.02 10.78
CA LEU A 605 -9.16 -22.87 11.97
C LEU A 605 -9.66 -24.31 11.75
N ALA A 606 -10.56 -24.55 10.81
CA ALA A 606 -11.03 -25.91 10.51
C ALA A 606 -9.92 -26.81 9.94
N LEU A 607 -8.88 -26.22 9.35
CA LEU A 607 -7.71 -26.96 8.87
C LEU A 607 -6.85 -27.49 10.03
N CYS A 608 -6.94 -26.90 11.23
CA CYS A 608 -6.28 -27.42 12.42
C CYS A 608 -6.68 -28.87 12.72
N PHE A 609 -7.99 -29.18 12.67
CA PHE A 609 -8.47 -30.54 12.87
C PHE A 609 -7.97 -31.49 11.77
N LYS A 610 -7.97 -31.05 10.51
CA LYS A 610 -7.43 -31.87 9.41
C LYS A 610 -5.94 -32.13 9.55
N LEU A 611 -5.17 -31.18 10.08
CA LEU A 611 -3.75 -31.32 10.37
C LEU A 611 -3.49 -32.30 11.54
N LEU A 612 -4.30 -32.24 12.60
CA LEU A 612 -4.18 -33.14 13.75
C LEU A 612 -4.57 -34.60 13.41
N HIS A 613 -5.43 -34.79 12.41
CA HIS A 613 -5.94 -36.09 11.97
C HIS A 613 -5.43 -36.49 10.57
N LEU A 614 -4.21 -36.08 10.19
CA LEU A 614 -3.65 -36.35 8.85
C LEU A 614 -3.56 -37.85 8.52
N ASP A 615 -3.40 -38.71 9.51
CA ASP A 615 -3.30 -40.15 9.33
C ASP A 615 -4.64 -40.80 8.90
N GLU A 616 -5.75 -40.12 9.14
CA GLU A 616 -7.10 -40.51 8.68
C GLU A 616 -7.36 -40.05 7.22
N SER A 617 -6.40 -39.37 6.59
CA SER A 617 -6.58 -38.89 5.21
C SER A 617 -6.53 -40.04 4.20
N MET A 618 -7.30 -39.89 3.10
CA MET A 618 -7.30 -40.87 2.00
C MET A 618 -5.90 -41.10 1.42
N TYR A 619 -5.04 -40.07 1.40
CA TYR A 619 -3.67 -40.16 0.90
C TYR A 619 -2.75 -40.93 1.86
N ALA A 620 -2.91 -40.77 3.18
CA ALA A 620 -2.17 -41.56 4.17
C ALA A 620 -2.57 -43.03 4.10
N HIS A 621 -3.87 -43.32 4.00
CA HIS A 621 -4.36 -44.68 3.81
C HIS A 621 -3.91 -45.32 2.49
N ALA A 622 -3.92 -44.56 1.38
CA ALA A 622 -3.39 -45.03 0.11
C ALA A 622 -1.88 -45.29 0.17
N ALA A 623 -1.12 -44.44 0.88
CA ALA A 623 0.30 -44.62 1.10
C ALA A 623 0.61 -45.90 1.89
N GLN A 624 -0.12 -46.14 2.99
CA GLN A 624 -0.03 -47.36 3.81
C GLN A 624 -0.38 -48.62 3.01
N ASN A 625 -1.49 -48.60 2.26
CA ASN A 625 -1.96 -49.75 1.48
C ASN A 625 -0.99 -50.15 0.37
N ASN A 626 -0.26 -49.19 -0.19
CA ASN A 626 0.73 -49.42 -1.24
C ASN A 626 2.15 -49.65 -0.70
N GLY A 627 2.34 -49.72 0.63
CA GLY A 627 3.64 -49.97 1.26
C GLY A 627 4.61 -48.80 1.21
N PHE A 628 4.13 -47.58 0.96
CA PHE A 628 4.94 -46.35 1.01
C PHE A 628 5.15 -45.85 2.46
N LEU A 629 4.33 -46.33 3.40
CA LEU A 629 4.37 -46.03 4.83
C LEU A 629 4.19 -47.33 5.64
N GLU A 630 4.90 -47.49 6.78
CA GLU A 630 4.64 -48.63 7.68
C GLU A 630 3.25 -48.54 8.33
N MET A 631 2.62 -49.70 8.59
CA MET A 631 1.19 -49.83 8.93
C MET A 631 0.72 -49.20 10.26
N ASN A 632 1.55 -48.46 11.00
CA ASN A 632 1.17 -47.81 12.27
C ASN A 632 1.85 -46.44 12.50
N VAL A 633 2.41 -45.82 11.46
CA VAL A 633 3.17 -44.57 11.61
C VAL A 633 2.22 -43.38 11.57
N CYS A 634 2.23 -42.59 12.65
CA CYS A 634 1.44 -41.37 12.83
C CYS A 634 2.39 -40.22 13.14
N ILE A 635 2.22 -39.07 12.46
CA ILE A 635 2.95 -37.86 12.82
C ILE A 635 2.14 -37.07 13.84
N ASP A 636 2.63 -37.05 15.08
CA ASP A 636 2.12 -36.15 16.10
C ASP A 636 2.62 -34.72 15.81
N VAL A 637 1.80 -33.95 15.08
CA VAL A 637 2.09 -32.56 14.67
C VAL A 637 2.40 -31.68 15.88
N LEU A 638 1.65 -31.83 16.97
CA LEU A 638 1.85 -31.05 18.19
C LEU A 638 3.21 -31.35 18.81
N ARG A 639 3.58 -32.63 18.88
CA ARG A 639 4.90 -33.05 19.36
C ARG A 639 6.03 -32.54 18.48
N VAL A 640 5.88 -32.56 17.15
CA VAL A 640 6.88 -32.02 16.22
C VAL A 640 7.11 -30.53 16.47
N ILE A 641 6.04 -29.73 16.53
CA ILE A 641 6.13 -28.28 16.78
C ILE A 641 6.70 -27.99 18.17
N SER A 642 6.24 -28.72 19.19
CA SER A 642 6.71 -28.55 20.57
C SER A 642 8.19 -28.88 20.73
N LEU A 643 8.67 -29.99 20.15
CA LEU A 643 10.09 -30.36 20.18
C LEU A 643 10.96 -29.37 19.40
N LEU A 644 10.46 -28.89 18.26
CA LEU A 644 11.16 -27.86 17.48
C LEU A 644 11.31 -26.57 18.30
N ALA A 645 10.25 -26.12 18.98
CA ALA A 645 10.29 -24.95 19.84
C ALA A 645 11.35 -25.08 20.96
N VAL A 646 11.38 -26.22 21.66
CA VAL A 646 12.37 -26.49 22.72
C VAL A 646 13.79 -26.41 22.15
N ARG A 647 14.05 -27.07 21.02
CA ARG A 647 15.38 -27.06 20.40
C ARG A 647 15.82 -25.66 19.96
N LEU A 648 14.90 -24.86 19.42
CA LEU A 648 15.20 -23.49 18.99
C LEU A 648 15.48 -22.56 20.18
N ILE A 649 14.81 -22.79 21.32
CA ILE A 649 15.10 -22.12 22.59
C ILE A 649 16.50 -22.51 23.10
N GLU A 650 16.89 -23.78 22.96
CA GLU A 650 18.22 -24.27 23.35
C GLU A 650 19.35 -23.73 22.45
N ASP A 651 19.14 -23.62 21.13
CA ASP A 651 20.14 -23.10 20.17
C ASP A 651 20.31 -21.58 20.29
N GLY A 652 19.24 -20.85 20.63
CA GLY A 652 19.31 -19.44 20.99
C GLY A 652 19.65 -18.48 19.83
N ARG A 653 19.51 -18.90 18.57
CA ARG A 653 19.78 -18.05 17.39
C ARG A 653 18.52 -17.63 16.63
N HIS A 654 17.46 -18.41 16.73
CA HIS A 654 16.27 -18.33 15.86
C HIS A 654 15.02 -17.86 16.61
N VAL A 655 15.11 -16.68 17.21
CA VAL A 655 14.04 -16.11 18.07
C VAL A 655 12.70 -15.97 17.31
N ASN A 656 12.74 -15.63 16.02
CA ASN A 656 11.56 -15.54 15.15
C ASN A 656 10.98 -16.90 14.75
N ALA A 657 11.72 -18.01 14.86
CA ALA A 657 11.13 -19.32 14.66
C ALA A 657 10.43 -19.80 15.95
N VAL A 658 11.01 -19.48 17.12
CA VAL A 658 10.42 -19.78 18.43
C VAL A 658 9.05 -19.12 18.60
N GLY A 659 8.95 -17.82 18.31
CA GLY A 659 7.67 -17.11 18.41
C GLY A 659 6.62 -17.68 17.45
N MET A 660 7.04 -18.21 16.29
CA MET A 660 6.12 -18.77 15.29
C MET A 660 5.55 -20.10 15.78
N CYS A 661 6.40 -20.96 16.34
CA CYS A 661 5.95 -22.19 16.99
C CYS A 661 4.95 -21.89 18.11
N ILE A 662 5.22 -20.88 18.94
CA ILE A 662 4.32 -20.51 20.04
C ILE A 662 3.01 -19.92 19.52
N SER A 663 3.05 -19.03 18.52
CA SER A 663 1.87 -18.47 17.87
C SER A 663 1.03 -19.54 17.17
N LEU A 664 1.67 -20.52 16.54
CA LEU A 664 1.00 -21.67 15.93
C LEU A 664 0.28 -22.50 17.00
N LEU A 665 0.96 -22.84 18.09
CA LEU A 665 0.34 -23.53 19.23
C LEU A 665 -0.82 -22.70 19.81
N ALA A 666 -0.67 -21.38 19.91
CA ALA A 666 -1.72 -20.46 20.40
C ALA A 666 -2.97 -20.49 19.51
N LYS A 667 -2.80 -20.51 18.17
CA LYS A 667 -3.91 -20.72 17.25
C LYS A 667 -4.58 -22.09 17.46
N MET A 668 -3.78 -23.15 17.62
CA MET A 668 -4.30 -24.50 17.79
C MET A 668 -5.08 -24.70 19.10
N VAL A 669 -4.78 -23.94 20.17
CA VAL A 669 -5.53 -23.95 21.44
C VAL A 669 -7.01 -23.61 21.22
N GLU A 670 -7.34 -22.75 20.25
CA GLU A 670 -8.74 -22.40 19.98
C GLU A 670 -9.58 -23.58 19.50
N CYS A 671 -8.94 -24.57 18.86
CA CYS A 671 -9.58 -25.75 18.29
C CYS A 671 -9.48 -26.97 19.21
N ALA A 672 -8.28 -27.24 19.74
CA ALA A 672 -7.97 -28.46 20.48
C ALA A 672 -7.21 -28.16 21.79
N PRO A 673 -7.82 -27.41 22.73
CA PRO A 673 -7.12 -26.87 23.91
C PRO A 673 -6.45 -27.97 24.73
N SER A 674 -7.19 -29.02 25.09
CA SER A 674 -6.70 -30.11 25.94
C SER A 674 -5.51 -30.88 25.34
N LEU A 675 -5.52 -31.11 24.02
CA LEU A 675 -4.42 -31.78 23.31
C LEU A 675 -3.17 -30.90 23.26
N VAL A 676 -3.34 -29.62 22.93
CA VAL A 676 -2.24 -28.66 22.85
C VAL A 676 -1.60 -28.44 24.21
N ILE A 677 -2.39 -28.23 25.27
CA ILE A 677 -1.90 -28.03 26.64
C ILE A 677 -1.12 -29.27 27.12
N LYS A 678 -1.64 -30.47 26.87
CA LYS A 678 -0.94 -31.71 27.19
C LYS A 678 0.42 -31.80 26.49
N SER A 679 0.48 -31.47 25.19
CA SER A 679 1.74 -31.44 24.43
C SER A 679 2.73 -30.41 24.99
N VAL A 680 2.28 -29.18 25.25
CA VAL A 680 3.09 -28.09 25.80
C VAL A 680 3.66 -28.43 27.18
N LEU A 681 2.86 -29.00 28.07
CA LEU A 681 3.30 -29.42 29.40
C LEU A 681 4.30 -30.58 29.34
N SER A 682 4.07 -31.56 28.46
CA SER A 682 4.96 -32.72 28.29
C SER A 682 6.30 -32.37 27.65
N SER A 683 6.33 -31.37 26.77
CA SER A 683 7.55 -30.85 26.13
C SER A 683 8.30 -29.84 27.00
N ASN A 684 7.66 -29.33 28.07
CA ASN A 684 8.27 -28.40 29.02
C ASN A 684 8.79 -27.10 28.37
N ILE A 685 8.14 -26.62 27.29
CA ILE A 685 8.53 -25.39 26.57
C ILE A 685 8.69 -24.19 27.50
N PHE A 686 7.81 -24.08 28.49
CA PHE A 686 7.77 -23.00 29.48
C PHE A 686 8.40 -23.38 30.83
N GLY A 687 9.19 -24.46 30.93
CA GLY A 687 9.91 -24.82 32.16
C GLY A 687 9.03 -25.17 33.38
N THR A 688 7.78 -25.60 33.16
CA THR A 688 6.79 -25.88 34.22
C THR A 688 7.02 -27.18 35.00
N ALA A 689 7.86 -28.11 34.52
CA ALA A 689 7.98 -29.46 35.07
C ALA A 689 8.82 -29.60 36.36
N ASN A 690 9.48 -28.54 36.84
CA ASN A 690 10.28 -28.59 38.08
C ASN A 690 9.96 -27.41 39.03
N PRO A 691 8.89 -27.48 39.85
CA PRO A 691 8.55 -26.44 40.82
C PRO A 691 9.38 -26.55 42.12
N LYS A 692 10.65 -26.97 42.04
CA LYS A 692 11.56 -26.84 43.18
C LYS A 692 12.18 -25.44 43.12
N PHE A 693 11.49 -24.48 43.73
CA PHE A 693 12.05 -23.18 44.09
C PHE A 693 13.19 -23.37 45.12
N SER A 694 14.37 -23.80 44.67
CA SER A 694 15.58 -23.73 45.49
C SER A 694 16.23 -22.36 45.33
N ARG A 695 16.50 -21.70 46.45
CA ARG A 695 16.98 -20.32 46.60
C ARG A 695 18.31 -20.00 45.89
N HIS A 696 18.98 -20.96 45.25
CA HIS A 696 20.30 -20.79 44.63
C HIS A 696 20.36 -21.46 43.25
N GLY A 697 20.38 -20.64 42.19
CA GLY A 697 21.05 -20.89 40.90
C GLY A 697 20.52 -22.00 39.97
N TYR A 698 19.80 -21.57 38.91
CA TYR A 698 19.54 -22.23 37.62
C TYR A 698 18.62 -23.48 37.66
N ASP A 699 17.37 -23.34 37.20
CA ASP A 699 16.96 -23.74 35.83
C ASP A 699 16.17 -22.65 35.07
N ALA A 700 16.58 -21.39 35.25
CA ALA A 700 16.01 -20.19 34.61
C ALA A 700 16.61 -19.90 33.21
N THR A 701 17.12 -20.91 32.51
CA THR A 701 17.87 -20.75 31.24
C THR A 701 16.94 -20.39 30.08
N SER A 702 15.79 -21.08 29.93
CA SER A 702 14.83 -20.83 28.84
C SER A 702 14.21 -19.42 28.92
N PHE A 703 13.94 -18.92 30.12
CA PHE A 703 13.33 -17.60 30.31
C PHE A 703 14.33 -16.43 30.32
N ARG A 704 15.60 -16.63 30.74
CA ARG A 704 16.65 -15.59 30.62
C ARG A 704 17.04 -15.31 29.18
N PHE A 705 17.01 -16.32 28.33
CA PHE A 705 17.31 -16.17 26.90
C PHE A 705 16.27 -15.27 26.19
N LEU A 706 14.98 -15.49 26.46
CA LEU A 706 13.88 -14.71 25.86
C LEU A 706 13.86 -13.23 26.29
N ALA A 707 14.46 -12.88 27.43
CA ALA A 707 14.48 -11.51 27.95
C ALA A 707 15.69 -10.67 27.48
N THR A 708 16.71 -11.29 26.89
CA THR A 708 18.02 -10.63 26.68
C THR A 708 18.33 -10.24 25.23
N VAL A 709 17.63 -10.80 24.23
CA VAL A 709 17.92 -10.58 22.79
C VAL A 709 16.85 -9.67 22.16
N GLY A 710 17.24 -8.72 21.30
CA GLY A 710 16.37 -7.71 20.68
C GLY A 710 15.14 -8.24 19.89
N GLY A 711 15.07 -9.54 19.60
CA GLY A 711 13.88 -10.23 19.05
C GLY A 711 12.79 -10.58 20.09
N ALA A 712 12.98 -10.20 21.35
CA ALA A 712 12.08 -10.53 22.47
C ALA A 712 10.64 -10.03 22.30
N LYS A 713 10.40 -8.94 21.55
CA LYS A 713 9.06 -8.35 21.43
C LYS A 713 8.06 -9.32 20.80
N TRP A 714 8.43 -9.99 19.72
CA TRP A 714 7.51 -10.87 19.01
C TRP A 714 7.26 -12.17 19.77
N VAL A 715 8.30 -12.81 20.32
CA VAL A 715 8.09 -13.99 21.19
C VAL A 715 7.27 -13.64 22.43
N PHE A 716 7.50 -12.47 23.04
CA PHE A 716 6.69 -11.99 24.15
C PHE A 716 5.22 -11.85 23.77
N VAL A 717 4.93 -11.23 22.61
CA VAL A 717 3.56 -11.13 22.07
C VAL A 717 2.97 -12.51 21.81
N SER A 718 3.72 -13.46 21.23
CA SER A 718 3.27 -14.83 20.99
C SER A 718 2.95 -15.58 22.29
N VAL A 719 3.79 -15.43 23.32
CA VAL A 719 3.56 -16.04 24.65
C VAL A 719 2.35 -15.42 25.33
N LEU A 720 2.13 -14.11 25.17
CA LEU A 720 0.95 -13.41 25.68
C LEU A 720 -0.32 -13.86 24.98
N ASP A 721 -0.29 -13.94 23.66
CA ASP A 721 -1.40 -14.44 22.85
C ASP A 721 -1.76 -15.89 23.25
N PHE A 722 -0.75 -16.74 23.45
CA PHE A 722 -0.96 -18.10 23.97
C PHE A 722 -1.63 -18.11 25.35
N ALA A 723 -1.12 -17.28 26.28
CA ALA A 723 -1.65 -17.20 27.64
C ALA A 723 -3.10 -16.70 27.69
N ILE A 724 -3.40 -15.65 26.92
CA ILE A 724 -4.75 -15.07 26.82
C ILE A 724 -5.72 -16.13 26.29
N ARG A 725 -5.38 -16.80 25.18
CA ARG A 725 -6.27 -17.81 24.58
C ARG A 725 -6.47 -19.03 25.47
N HIS A 726 -5.44 -19.46 26.19
CA HIS A 726 -5.54 -20.52 27.19
C HIS A 726 -6.55 -20.14 28.28
N LEU A 727 -6.42 -18.94 28.83
CA LEU A 727 -7.33 -18.41 29.86
C LEU A 727 -8.78 -18.29 29.35
N GLU A 728 -8.97 -17.79 28.12
CA GLU A 728 -10.29 -17.65 27.50
C GLU A 728 -11.00 -18.99 27.27
N LYS A 729 -10.26 -20.05 26.96
CA LYS A 729 -10.84 -21.37 26.61
C LYS A 729 -11.03 -22.28 27.82
N GLU A 730 -10.08 -22.33 28.75
CA GLU A 730 -10.17 -23.22 29.91
C GLU A 730 -10.83 -22.56 31.13
N GLY A 731 -10.85 -21.23 31.22
CA GLY A 731 -11.51 -20.49 32.30
C GLY A 731 -10.93 -20.73 33.71
N VAL A 732 -9.77 -21.40 33.82
CA VAL A 732 -9.17 -21.82 35.10
C VAL A 732 -7.73 -21.32 35.22
N TRP A 733 -7.43 -20.67 36.35
CA TRP A 733 -6.08 -20.25 36.74
C TRP A 733 -5.21 -21.43 37.20
N ASP A 734 -4.70 -22.20 36.25
CA ASP A 734 -3.82 -23.34 36.48
C ASP A 734 -2.33 -22.93 36.68
N THR A 735 -1.47 -23.92 36.94
CA THR A 735 -0.03 -23.71 37.17
C THR A 735 0.65 -23.06 35.95
N LEU A 736 0.21 -23.40 34.74
CA LEU A 736 0.71 -22.81 33.49
C LEU A 736 0.35 -21.32 33.41
N SER A 737 -0.91 -20.96 33.68
CA SER A 737 -1.39 -19.57 33.72
C SER A 737 -0.62 -18.73 34.75
N ARG A 738 -0.29 -19.30 35.91
CA ARG A 738 0.51 -18.61 36.95
C ARG A 738 1.96 -18.40 36.53
N VAL A 739 2.58 -19.38 35.88
CA VAL A 739 3.96 -19.27 35.36
C VAL A 739 4.02 -18.22 34.25
N LEU A 740 3.04 -18.20 33.34
CA LEU A 740 2.93 -17.18 32.29
C LEU A 740 2.70 -15.78 32.87
N LEU A 741 1.85 -15.63 33.89
CA LEU A 741 1.62 -14.33 34.56
C LEU A 741 2.85 -13.82 35.33
N LEU A 742 3.61 -14.72 35.97
CA LEU A 742 4.90 -14.38 36.58
C LEU A 742 5.94 -13.96 35.53
N TYR A 743 5.96 -14.61 34.36
CA TYR A 743 6.77 -14.19 33.22
C TYR A 743 6.41 -12.76 32.76
N PHE A 744 5.13 -12.42 32.70
CA PHE A 744 4.68 -11.06 32.35
C PHE A 744 5.13 -10.00 33.37
N LEU A 745 4.93 -10.26 34.66
CA LEU A 745 5.33 -9.33 35.73
C LEU A 745 6.86 -9.13 35.79
N PHE A 746 7.64 -10.19 35.54
CA PHE A 746 9.10 -10.12 35.53
C PHE A 746 9.66 -9.37 34.30
N ASN A 747 9.06 -9.52 33.11
CA ASN A 747 9.52 -8.80 31.93
C ASN A 747 9.03 -7.35 31.86
N MET A 748 7.81 -7.05 32.33
CA MET A 748 7.33 -5.67 32.44
C MET A 748 8.19 -4.83 33.39
N SER A 749 8.68 -5.44 34.48
CA SER A 749 9.62 -4.80 35.41
C SER A 749 11.03 -4.61 34.82
N LEU A 750 11.48 -5.53 33.96
CA LEU A 750 12.75 -5.38 33.23
C LEU A 750 12.68 -4.33 32.10
N LEU A 751 11.54 -4.25 31.40
CA LEU A 751 11.27 -3.24 30.38
C LEU A 751 11.19 -1.84 30.99
N THR A 752 10.46 -1.68 32.10
CA THR A 752 10.43 -0.41 32.85
C THR A 752 11.80 -0.03 33.38
N MET A 753 12.60 -0.98 33.89
CA MET A 753 14.01 -0.72 34.28
C MET A 753 14.91 -0.31 33.11
N ARG A 754 14.72 -0.87 31.90
CA ARG A 754 15.48 -0.47 30.70
C ARG A 754 15.03 0.87 30.12
N VAL A 755 13.74 1.17 30.11
CA VAL A 755 13.22 2.49 29.72
C VAL A 755 13.76 3.57 30.68
N ILE A 756 13.79 3.28 31.98
CA ILE A 756 14.42 4.17 32.98
C ILE A 756 15.94 4.27 32.77
N GLN A 757 16.65 3.22 32.35
CA GLN A 757 18.09 3.32 32.04
C GLN A 757 18.39 4.09 30.75
N VAL A 758 17.53 4.02 29.74
CA VAL A 758 17.68 4.78 28.47
C VAL A 758 17.34 6.26 28.68
N GLU A 759 16.35 6.59 29.51
CA GLU A 759 16.05 7.98 29.90
C GLU A 759 17.08 8.58 30.87
N VAL A 760 17.77 7.75 31.67
CA VAL A 760 18.76 8.25 32.66
C VAL A 760 20.19 8.31 32.09
N TRP A 761 20.49 7.66 30.95
CA TRP A 761 21.82 7.64 30.32
C TRP A 761 21.79 8.02 28.81
N SER A 762 21.11 9.11 28.47
CA SER A 762 21.44 9.93 27.30
C SER A 762 22.37 11.07 27.73
N PRO A 763 23.68 11.04 27.40
CA PRO A 763 24.60 12.13 27.68
C PRO A 763 24.65 13.12 26.51
N GLU A 764 23.53 13.67 26.06
CA GLU A 764 23.51 14.80 25.11
C GLU A 764 22.33 15.73 25.39
N SER A 765 22.36 16.45 26.51
CA SER A 765 21.72 17.78 26.64
C SER A 765 21.93 18.36 28.04
N TYR A 766 23.16 18.66 28.45
CA TYR A 766 23.41 19.65 29.51
C TYR A 766 24.76 20.32 29.30
N THR A 767 24.74 21.45 28.60
CA THR A 767 25.66 22.61 28.57
C THR A 767 25.15 23.45 27.38
N GLU A 768 24.74 24.72 27.48
CA GLU A 768 25.04 25.82 28.39
C GLU A 768 23.91 26.87 28.40
N VAL A 769 23.84 27.58 29.52
CA VAL A 769 23.33 28.96 29.68
C VAL A 769 24.37 29.92 29.16
#